data_AF-A0A9Q1EFM7-F1
#
_entry.id   AF-A0A9Q1EFM7-F1
#
_cell.length_a   1.000
_cell.length_b   1.000
_cell.length_c   1.000
_cell.angle_alpha   90.00
_cell.angle_beta   90.00
_cell.angle_gamma   90.00
#
_symmetry.space_group_name_H-M   'P 1'
#
loop_
_entity.id
_entity.type
_entity.pdbx_description
1 polymer ?
#
loop_
_entity_poly.entity_id
_entity_poly.type
_entity_poly.pdbx_seq_one_letter_code
_entity_poly.pdbx_strand_id
1 'polypeptide(L)'
;MAPWTKTTTERYGVVKWNYKGSGQKQLSLEVGDTVHIQESCEGWYKGYLTKNKAQRGAFPASIIHLKEVLIEKKGRLEVVTSAEMPLVKEVTTTLREWGTIWKNLFVINKKEHVQQVQRLMWDLMEWRSQLLSGTLPSDEFKELKQKVTSKIDYGNKILELDLVVRDENGNIMDPENTSVISLFRAHEDATVKITERIKEEQYNVQADHSGISARIQSSPTHSLYVFVRNFVCRIGEDAELFMSLYDPNKQAVISENYLVRWGSKGFPKEIDMLNNLKVVFTDLGNKDLGREKIYLICQIVRVGRMDLKETNMKKCTQGLRRPFGVAVMDISDIIKGKTECDEEKQYFIPFYPVVAEHDFLHTLLNKVTATRGDSGGQGLWVTMKALVGDILQIRKEYPHLVDRSTVVARKLGFPEIIMPGDVRNDIYLTLAAGDFDKYNKTTQKNVEVIMCVCDEEGKVVLNSICLGAGDKPANEYRSVIYYQIKQPRWMETFKVAIPLEEMQRIHLRFMFRHRSSQESKDKSEKNFAMAFVRLMKEDGTVLQDGNHELVVFKGDSKRMEDVSSYLSLPSSRQHGDVHKGAGLMRSGSSVGALSISSRDGFTISTLVCSTKLTQNVGLLGLLKWRTRPEILTENLEKLKMIDGEEVVKFLQDTLDALFNIMMEHSQTDDYDILVFDALIYIIGLIADRKFQHFNTVLEAYIKQHFSATLAYKKLMSVLKTYLDVSSRGERCEPILRTLKALEYIFKFIVRSRMLYSQLYEGKEQTEFEDSLRRLFESINNLMKSNYTTTLLLQVAALKYLPTVLHDVETVFDGSLLSQLLFDFYICIPPDKLQKQKVASMTEIVGSKLFQKQECRDILLPMMLRELSVALTEVVNRSPDDRRNSVELLNNILEVLSRTDVGATFKHIQDIVVSLLRTINRTVITMGREHALIVCCRVGARVAQSDSTSQDEGYVLFFT
;
A
#
# COMPACT_ATOMS: atom_id res chain seq x y z
N MET A 1 36.35 29.89 56.79
CA MET A 1 35.77 28.76 56.04
C MET A 1 34.37 29.18 55.63
N ALA A 2 34.01 29.05 54.35
CA ALA A 2 32.65 29.35 53.93
C ALA A 2 31.62 28.43 54.63
N PRO A 3 30.44 28.94 55.00
CA PRO A 3 29.36 28.11 55.52
C PRO A 3 28.78 27.20 54.43
N TRP A 4 28.25 26.04 54.81
CA TRP A 4 27.48 25.19 53.91
C TRP A 4 26.16 25.88 53.56
N THR A 5 25.92 26.13 52.28
CA THR A 5 24.69 26.78 51.79
C THR A 5 23.82 25.77 51.06
N LYS A 6 22.50 25.82 51.28
CA LYS A 6 21.55 24.93 50.60
C LYS A 6 21.50 25.28 49.11
N THR A 7 21.69 24.30 48.23
CA THR A 7 21.65 24.53 46.79
C THR A 7 20.20 24.61 46.30
N THR A 8 19.91 25.55 45.40
CA THR A 8 18.58 25.71 44.77
C THR A 8 18.56 25.17 43.33
N THR A 9 19.64 25.36 42.59
CA THR A 9 19.81 24.95 41.18
C THR A 9 20.57 23.61 41.06
N GLU A 10 21.63 23.43 41.84
CA GLU A 10 22.52 22.27 41.80
C GLU A 10 21.99 21.15 42.70
N ARG A 11 20.96 20.43 42.22
CA ARG A 11 20.24 19.44 43.04
C ARG A 11 20.55 17.98 42.68
N TYR A 12 21.03 17.71 41.47
CA TYR A 12 21.29 16.36 41.00
C TYR A 12 22.54 16.30 40.13
N GLY A 13 23.34 15.25 40.31
CA GLY A 13 24.54 15.07 39.52
C GLY A 13 24.98 13.62 39.38
N VAL A 14 25.86 13.39 38.41
CA VAL A 14 26.47 12.09 38.11
C VAL A 14 27.97 12.17 38.31
N VAL A 15 28.54 11.17 38.96
CA VAL A 15 29.97 11.13 39.27
C VAL A 15 30.79 10.84 38.01
N LYS A 16 31.70 11.75 37.64
CA LYS A 16 32.62 11.64 36.50
C LYS A 16 33.90 10.88 36.83
N TRP A 17 34.33 10.89 38.10
CA TRP A 17 35.58 10.28 38.54
C TRP A 17 35.43 9.59 39.89
N ASN A 18 36.13 8.48 40.07
CA ASN A 18 36.11 7.73 41.34
C ASN A 18 36.69 8.58 42.48
N TYR A 19 36.01 8.59 43.61
CA TYR A 19 36.43 9.29 44.82
C TYR A 19 36.28 8.38 46.02
N LYS A 20 37.41 8.07 46.67
CA LYS A 20 37.43 7.34 47.94
C LYS A 20 37.49 8.34 49.08
N GLY A 21 36.43 8.40 49.88
CA GLY A 21 36.37 9.24 51.07
C GLY A 21 37.37 8.77 52.11
N SER A 22 38.12 9.71 52.68
CA SER A 22 39.16 9.48 53.69
C SER A 22 38.63 9.52 55.15
N GLY A 23 37.31 9.74 55.36
CA GLY A 23 36.70 9.74 56.69
C GLY A 23 35.16 9.65 56.69
N GLN A 24 34.56 9.44 57.86
CA GLN A 24 33.09 9.23 58.04
C GLN A 24 32.19 10.35 57.49
N LYS A 25 32.72 11.57 57.35
CA LYS A 25 31.98 12.73 56.83
C LYS A 25 32.09 12.88 55.31
N GLN A 26 32.98 12.12 54.65
CA GLN A 26 33.17 12.12 53.21
C GLN A 26 32.45 10.92 52.59
N LEU A 27 31.70 11.16 51.52
CA LEU A 27 30.99 10.10 50.81
C LEU A 27 31.90 9.52 49.72
N SER A 28 32.20 8.24 49.80
CA SER A 28 32.87 7.53 48.70
C SER A 28 31.90 7.38 47.53
N LEU A 29 32.38 7.67 46.32
CA LEU A 29 31.59 7.71 45.10
C LEU A 29 32.35 7.02 43.97
N GLU A 30 31.64 6.22 43.18
CA GLU A 30 32.18 5.57 41.99
C GLU A 30 31.67 6.24 40.71
N VAL A 31 32.44 6.13 39.62
CA VAL A 31 32.04 6.67 38.30
C VAL A 31 30.67 6.12 37.91
N GLY A 32 29.77 7.02 37.54
CA GLY A 32 28.39 6.69 37.14
C GLY A 32 27.38 6.65 38.28
N ASP A 33 27.81 6.80 39.54
CA ASP A 33 26.86 6.97 40.64
C ASP A 33 26.10 8.29 40.51
N THR A 34 24.83 8.24 40.88
CA THR A 34 23.93 9.41 40.85
C THR A 34 23.73 9.93 42.26
N VAL A 35 24.01 11.21 42.47
CA VAL A 35 23.96 11.86 43.78
C VAL A 35 22.93 12.96 43.80
N HIS A 36 22.29 13.09 44.96
CA HIS A 36 21.35 14.14 45.27
C HIS A 36 22.05 15.19 46.13
N ILE A 37 22.15 16.42 45.65
CA ILE A 37 22.94 17.48 46.25
C ILE A 37 22.02 18.36 47.11
N GLN A 38 22.39 18.55 48.37
CA GLN A 38 21.63 19.34 49.33
C GLN A 38 22.31 20.66 49.67
N GLU A 39 23.63 20.64 49.84
CA GLU A 39 24.43 21.78 50.28
C GLU A 39 25.73 21.88 49.47
N SER A 40 26.27 23.10 49.34
CA SER A 40 27.55 23.41 48.70
C SER A 40 28.43 24.27 49.61
N CYS A 41 29.75 24.07 49.57
CA CYS A 41 30.75 24.86 50.31
C CYS A 41 32.08 24.83 49.53
N GLU A 42 32.55 25.99 49.04
CA GLU A 42 33.91 26.20 48.44
C GLU A 42 34.50 24.98 47.69
N GLY A 43 33.84 24.57 46.60
CA GLY A 43 34.32 23.46 45.75
C GLY A 43 33.96 22.05 46.25
N TRP A 44 33.12 21.95 47.29
CA TRP A 44 32.55 20.71 47.81
C TRP A 44 31.02 20.74 47.77
N TYR A 45 30.44 19.58 47.50
CA TYR A 45 29.02 19.29 47.67
C TYR A 45 28.80 18.38 48.86
N LYS A 46 27.60 18.44 49.44
CA LYS A 46 27.13 17.51 50.45
C LYS A 46 25.72 17.06 50.09
N GLY A 47 25.55 15.75 50.18
CA GLY A 47 24.38 15.09 49.63
C GLY A 47 24.36 13.60 49.97
N TYR A 48 23.54 12.85 49.24
CA TYR A 48 23.41 11.41 49.41
C TYR A 48 23.32 10.67 48.08
N LEU A 49 23.60 9.37 48.12
CA LEU A 49 23.51 8.49 46.95
C LEU A 49 22.02 8.26 46.60
N THR A 50 21.64 8.39 45.32
CA THR A 50 20.23 8.22 44.91
C THR A 50 19.71 6.81 45.19
N LYS A 51 20.58 5.80 45.05
CA LYS A 51 20.26 4.39 45.34
C LYS A 51 20.10 4.11 46.85
N ASN A 52 20.74 4.91 47.71
CA ASN A 52 20.74 4.71 49.16
C ASN A 52 20.81 6.05 49.91
N LYS A 53 19.65 6.55 50.34
CA LYS A 53 19.51 7.82 51.07
C LYS A 53 20.23 7.85 52.41
N ALA A 54 20.55 6.69 53.00
CA ALA A 54 21.27 6.61 54.27
C ALA A 54 22.76 6.94 54.13
N GLN A 55 23.34 6.75 52.93
CA GLN A 55 24.72 7.09 52.63
C GLN A 55 24.82 8.56 52.23
N ARG A 56 25.14 9.40 53.22
CA ARG A 56 25.26 10.85 53.08
C ARG A 56 26.66 11.32 53.48
N GLY A 57 27.15 12.35 52.82
CA GLY A 57 28.46 12.92 53.13
C GLY A 57 28.85 14.03 52.15
N ALA A 58 30.04 14.59 52.38
CA ALA A 58 30.64 15.59 51.52
C ALA A 58 31.50 14.92 50.43
N PHE A 59 31.48 15.49 49.22
CA PHE A 59 32.25 15.04 48.06
C PHE A 59 32.67 16.25 47.20
N PRO A 60 33.80 16.21 46.50
CA PRO A 60 34.26 17.34 45.69
C PRO A 60 33.26 17.71 44.60
N ALA A 61 33.08 19.00 44.32
CA ALA A 61 32.23 19.46 43.22
C ALA A 61 32.84 19.14 41.85
N SER A 62 34.17 19.12 41.76
CA SER A 62 34.93 18.88 40.51
C SER A 62 34.68 17.50 39.89
N ILE A 63 34.31 16.50 40.68
CA ILE A 63 34.05 15.14 40.21
C ILE A 63 32.60 14.93 39.80
N ILE A 64 31.72 15.93 39.95
CA ILE A 64 30.29 15.79 39.67
C ILE A 64 29.92 16.49 38.36
N HIS A 65 29.18 15.79 37.52
CA HIS A 65 28.46 16.37 36.39
C HIS A 65 27.05 16.73 36.83
N LEU A 66 26.73 18.01 36.92
CA LEU A 66 25.37 18.45 37.17
C LEU A 66 24.47 18.10 35.98
N LYS A 67 23.26 17.64 36.28
CA LYS A 67 22.20 17.38 35.29
C LYS A 67 20.99 18.24 35.62
N GLU A 68 20.21 18.59 34.61
CA GLU A 68 18.96 19.34 34.78
C GLU A 68 17.93 18.55 35.58
N VAL A 69 17.05 19.27 36.27
CA VAL A 69 16.19 18.73 37.32
C VAL A 69 14.81 19.39 37.29
N LEU A 70 13.76 18.58 37.42
CA LEU A 70 12.38 19.00 37.66
C LEU A 70 12.07 18.88 39.15
N ILE A 71 11.58 19.97 39.74
CA ILE A 71 11.22 20.05 41.17
C ILE A 71 9.70 20.08 41.28
N GLU A 72 9.10 18.98 41.69
CA GLU A 72 7.68 18.90 42.00
C GLU A 72 7.45 19.05 43.51
N LYS A 73 6.64 20.01 43.91
CA LYS A 73 6.23 20.19 45.31
C LYS A 73 4.94 19.44 45.57
N LYS A 74 5.03 18.19 46.05
CA LYS A 74 3.88 17.46 46.59
C LYS A 74 3.76 17.77 48.10
N GLY A 75 3.02 18.82 48.44
CA GLY A 75 2.79 19.24 49.84
C GLY A 75 4.08 19.73 50.54
N ARG A 76 4.46 19.08 51.66
CA ARG A 76 5.70 19.39 52.42
C ARG A 76 6.96 18.70 51.86
N LEU A 77 6.84 17.88 50.83
CA LEU A 77 7.94 17.11 50.23
C LEU A 77 8.34 17.71 48.88
N GLU A 78 9.60 18.11 48.75
CA GLU A 78 10.21 18.45 47.46
C GLU A 78 10.67 17.15 46.78
N VAL A 79 9.97 16.72 45.73
CA VAL A 79 10.38 15.59 44.90
C VAL A 79 11.21 16.14 43.76
N VAL A 80 12.47 15.73 43.72
CA VAL A 80 13.46 16.28 42.82
C VAL A 80 13.91 15.19 41.87
N THR A 81 13.46 15.26 40.62
CA THR A 81 13.71 14.26 39.58
C THR A 81 14.55 14.84 38.46
N SER A 82 15.36 14.02 37.79
CA SER A 82 16.12 14.45 36.60
C SER A 82 15.16 15.02 35.53
N ALA A 83 15.56 16.02 34.75
CA ALA A 83 14.75 16.54 33.63
C ALA A 83 14.76 15.62 32.40
N GLU A 84 15.46 14.48 32.47
CA GLU A 84 15.46 13.47 31.42
C GLU A 84 14.04 12.98 31.08
N MET A 85 13.84 12.69 29.79
CA MET A 85 12.60 12.14 29.26
C MET A 85 12.14 10.93 30.10
N PRO A 86 10.85 10.84 30.48
CA PRO A 86 10.33 9.75 31.32
C PRO A 86 10.69 8.35 30.80
N LEU A 87 10.58 8.12 29.49
CA LEU A 87 10.91 6.83 28.88
C LEU A 87 12.40 6.46 29.01
N VAL A 88 13.32 7.41 28.99
CA VAL A 88 14.76 7.11 29.21
C VAL A 88 15.00 6.68 30.66
N LYS A 89 14.31 7.31 31.61
CA LYS A 89 14.38 6.91 33.02
C LYS A 89 13.83 5.50 33.19
N GLU A 90 12.70 5.22 32.55
CA GLU A 90 12.06 3.92 32.55
C GLU A 90 12.98 2.83 32.00
N VAL A 91 13.56 3.01 30.79
CA VAL A 91 14.54 2.05 30.25
C VAL A 91 15.69 1.82 31.22
N THR A 92 16.16 2.87 31.89
CA THR A 92 17.24 2.78 32.88
C THR A 92 16.83 1.97 34.12
N THR A 93 15.60 2.12 34.61
CA THR A 93 15.08 1.34 35.74
C THR A 93 14.82 -0.12 35.33
N THR A 94 14.21 -0.35 34.17
CA THR A 94 13.98 -1.68 33.61
C THR A 94 15.28 -2.45 33.44
N LEU A 95 16.33 -1.84 32.86
CA LEU A 95 17.64 -2.48 32.71
C LEU A 95 18.29 -2.84 34.05
N ARG A 96 18.05 -2.07 35.13
CA ARG A 96 18.57 -2.37 36.47
C ARG A 96 17.83 -3.55 37.10
N GLU A 97 16.51 -3.58 36.98
CA GLU A 97 15.67 -4.67 37.48
C GLU A 97 15.97 -5.96 36.71
N TRP A 98 15.91 -5.91 35.37
CA TRP A 98 16.25 -7.03 34.51
C TRP A 98 17.69 -7.49 34.70
N GLY A 99 18.65 -6.58 34.89
CA GLY A 99 20.04 -6.94 35.18
C GLY A 99 20.21 -7.69 36.50
N THR A 100 19.36 -7.43 37.49
CA THR A 100 19.34 -8.18 38.76
C THR A 100 18.74 -9.57 38.55
N ILE A 101 17.63 -9.65 37.82
CA ILE A 101 16.97 -10.92 37.48
C ILE A 101 17.87 -11.78 36.58
N TRP A 102 18.54 -11.19 35.60
CA TRP A 102 19.48 -11.84 34.69
C TRP A 102 20.64 -12.51 35.44
N LYS A 103 21.21 -11.84 36.45
CA LYS A 103 22.21 -12.44 37.34
C LYS A 103 21.63 -13.64 38.10
N ASN A 104 20.41 -13.53 38.60
CA ASN A 104 19.75 -14.65 39.28
C ASN A 104 19.47 -15.82 38.33
N LEU A 105 19.01 -15.56 37.10
CA LEU A 105 18.80 -16.57 36.05
C LEU A 105 20.09 -17.29 35.68
N PHE A 106 21.21 -16.56 35.65
CA PHE A 106 22.54 -17.13 35.45
C PHE A 106 22.93 -18.07 36.59
N VAL A 107 22.72 -17.66 37.84
CA VAL A 107 22.97 -18.50 39.03
C VAL A 107 22.10 -19.76 39.04
N ILE A 108 20.85 -19.66 38.58
CA ILE A 108 19.88 -20.79 38.49
C ILE A 108 20.14 -21.65 37.22
N ASN A 109 21.13 -21.31 36.39
CA ASN A 109 21.56 -22.04 35.18
C ASN A 109 20.47 -22.19 34.09
N LYS A 110 19.55 -21.22 33.98
CA LYS A 110 18.56 -21.15 32.88
C LYS A 110 19.16 -20.50 31.62
N LYS A 111 20.06 -21.21 30.93
CA LYS A 111 20.88 -20.67 29.82
C LYS A 111 20.09 -19.98 28.71
N GLU A 112 18.95 -20.54 28.30
CA GLU A 112 18.11 -19.95 27.24
C GLU A 112 17.54 -18.59 27.65
N HIS A 113 17.01 -18.48 28.86
CA HIS A 113 16.43 -17.23 29.36
C HIS A 113 17.52 -16.17 29.61
N VAL A 114 18.72 -16.59 30.02
CA VAL A 114 19.88 -15.68 30.16
C VAL A 114 20.25 -15.05 28.81
N GLN A 115 20.33 -15.86 27.73
CA GLN A 115 20.63 -15.34 26.40
C GLN A 115 19.51 -14.44 25.86
N GLN A 116 18.26 -14.84 26.07
CA GLN A 116 17.09 -14.06 25.64
C GLN A 116 17.06 -12.69 26.30
N VAL A 117 17.13 -12.63 27.64
CA VAL A 117 17.12 -11.38 28.40
C VAL A 117 18.35 -10.52 28.07
N GLN A 118 19.51 -11.12 27.85
CA GLN A 118 20.71 -10.39 27.44
C GLN A 118 20.53 -9.66 26.10
N ARG A 119 19.92 -10.31 25.09
CA ARG A 119 19.62 -9.68 23.80
C ARG A 119 18.66 -8.50 23.99
N LEU A 120 17.57 -8.70 24.75
CA LEU A 120 16.61 -7.63 25.06
C LEU A 120 17.28 -6.43 25.75
N MET A 121 18.20 -6.69 26.69
CA MET A 121 18.94 -5.63 27.37
C MET A 121 19.85 -4.85 26.43
N TRP A 122 20.51 -5.51 25.46
CA TRP A 122 21.35 -4.83 24.47
C TRP A 122 20.53 -3.93 23.53
N ASP A 123 19.41 -4.43 23.02
CA ASP A 123 18.49 -3.64 22.19
C ASP A 123 18.02 -2.38 22.94
N LEU A 124 17.61 -2.53 24.20
CA LEU A 124 17.18 -1.41 25.04
C LEU A 124 18.32 -0.41 25.33
N MET A 125 19.56 -0.87 25.49
CA MET A 125 20.72 0.01 25.68
C MET A 125 20.99 0.84 24.42
N GLU A 126 20.90 0.23 23.24
CA GLU A 126 21.06 0.93 21.96
C GLU A 126 19.93 1.94 21.75
N TRP A 127 18.68 1.54 21.92
CA TRP A 127 17.54 2.44 21.76
C TRP A 127 17.54 3.56 22.78
N ARG A 128 18.02 3.32 24.01
CA ARG A 128 18.26 4.39 24.98
C ARG A 128 19.27 5.41 24.47
N SER A 129 20.32 4.97 23.78
CA SER A 129 21.30 5.87 23.15
C SER A 129 20.65 6.69 22.02
N GLN A 130 19.83 6.06 21.19
CA GLN A 130 19.09 6.74 20.10
C GLN A 130 18.06 7.74 20.63
N LEU A 131 17.34 7.41 21.72
CA LEU A 131 16.40 8.33 22.38
C LEU A 131 17.11 9.58 22.93
N LEU A 132 18.39 9.46 23.32
CA LEU A 132 19.20 10.56 23.83
C LEU A 132 19.95 11.33 22.75
N SER A 133 20.06 10.82 21.51
CA SER A 133 20.85 11.47 20.46
C SER A 133 20.21 12.77 19.96
N GLY A 134 18.88 12.90 20.04
CA GLY A 134 18.14 14.07 19.57
C GLY A 134 18.18 14.29 18.05
N THR A 135 18.67 13.31 17.29
CA THR A 135 18.88 13.41 15.83
C THR A 135 17.74 12.83 14.99
N LEU A 136 16.72 12.26 15.62
CA LEU A 136 15.63 11.55 14.94
C LEU A 136 14.48 12.49 14.55
N PRO A 137 13.91 12.38 13.33
CA PRO A 137 12.66 13.02 12.94
C PRO A 137 11.49 12.66 13.89
N SER A 138 10.44 13.48 13.92
CA SER A 138 9.27 13.28 14.81
C SER A 138 8.61 11.91 14.64
N ASP A 139 8.51 11.43 13.40
CA ASP A 139 7.81 10.19 13.05
C ASP A 139 8.64 8.97 13.47
N GLU A 140 9.94 8.96 13.15
CA GLU A 140 10.88 7.93 13.60
C GLU A 140 11.02 7.91 15.13
N PHE A 141 10.98 9.08 15.76
CA PHE A 141 11.02 9.18 17.21
C PHE A 141 9.75 8.59 17.86
N LYS A 142 8.58 8.79 17.25
CA LYS A 142 7.33 8.17 17.70
C LYS A 142 7.37 6.64 17.53
N GLU A 143 7.86 6.14 16.39
CA GLU A 143 8.04 4.70 16.17
C GLU A 143 9.02 4.09 17.18
N LEU A 144 10.15 4.75 17.42
CA LEU A 144 11.16 4.28 18.37
C LEU A 144 10.60 4.22 19.79
N LYS A 145 9.83 5.22 20.22
CA LYS A 145 9.12 5.19 21.52
C LYS A 145 8.23 3.96 21.64
N GLN A 146 7.41 3.69 20.62
CA GLN A 146 6.52 2.53 20.62
C GLN A 146 7.28 1.20 20.62
N LYS A 147 8.41 1.10 19.90
CA LYS A 147 9.27 -0.09 19.91
C LYS A 147 9.86 -0.34 21.30
N VAL A 148 10.39 0.70 21.94
CA VAL A 148 10.99 0.63 23.28
C VAL A 148 9.96 0.15 24.30
N THR A 149 8.81 0.83 24.39
CA THR A 149 7.75 0.47 25.35
C THR A 149 7.27 -0.96 25.16
N SER A 150 7.02 -1.35 23.91
CA SER A 150 6.54 -2.70 23.62
C SER A 150 7.54 -3.79 23.97
N LYS A 151 8.85 -3.54 23.82
CA LYS A 151 9.90 -4.51 24.16
C LYS A 151 10.08 -4.62 25.67
N ILE A 152 9.92 -3.50 26.40
CA ILE A 152 9.84 -3.50 27.87
C ILE A 152 8.64 -4.33 28.33
N ASP A 153 7.46 -4.10 27.76
CA ASP A 153 6.24 -4.80 28.20
C ASP A 153 6.31 -6.30 27.91
N TYR A 154 6.86 -6.68 26.75
CA TYR A 154 7.18 -8.08 26.43
C TYR A 154 8.18 -8.68 27.42
N GLY A 155 9.29 -7.99 27.68
CA GLY A 155 10.32 -8.45 28.60
C GLY A 155 9.81 -8.59 30.04
N ASN A 156 8.98 -7.66 30.50
CA ASN A 156 8.31 -7.75 31.80
C ASN A 156 7.40 -8.97 31.86
N LYS A 157 6.64 -9.26 30.81
CA LYS A 157 5.74 -10.42 30.78
C LYS A 157 6.50 -11.75 30.83
N ILE A 158 7.60 -11.91 30.10
CA ILE A 158 8.42 -13.14 30.14
C ILE A 158 9.19 -13.30 31.48
N LEU A 159 9.45 -12.18 32.16
CA LEU A 159 10.09 -12.15 33.48
C LEU A 159 9.07 -12.19 34.63
N GLU A 160 7.77 -12.34 34.32
CA GLU A 160 6.67 -12.37 35.30
C GLU A 160 6.59 -11.11 36.19
N LEU A 161 6.92 -9.95 35.61
CA LEU A 161 6.81 -8.63 36.24
C LEU A 161 5.46 -7.96 35.94
N ASP A 162 5.15 -6.93 36.71
CA ASP A 162 3.91 -6.16 36.58
C ASP A 162 3.77 -5.50 35.20
N LEU A 163 2.54 -5.52 34.68
CA LEU A 163 2.19 -4.88 33.43
C LEU A 163 1.96 -3.39 33.63
N VAL A 164 2.68 -2.57 32.85
CA VAL A 164 2.49 -1.13 32.83
C VAL A 164 1.49 -0.76 31.76
N VAL A 165 0.41 -0.07 32.14
CA VAL A 165 -0.63 0.39 31.21
C VAL A 165 -0.21 1.73 30.60
N ARG A 166 -0.29 1.84 29.27
CA ARG A 166 0.22 3.00 28.51
C ARG A 166 -0.84 3.64 27.63
N ASP A 167 -0.69 4.93 27.38
CA ASP A 167 -1.48 5.68 26.40
C ASP A 167 -1.00 5.42 24.95
N GLU A 168 -1.69 5.99 23.95
CA GLU A 168 -1.34 5.87 22.52
C GLU A 168 0.05 6.43 22.17
N ASN A 169 0.60 7.30 23.02
CA ASN A 169 1.89 7.94 22.87
C ASN A 169 3.02 7.18 23.58
N GLY A 170 2.70 6.08 24.27
CA GLY A 170 3.64 5.25 25.02
C GLY A 170 3.97 5.76 26.43
N ASN A 171 3.24 6.76 26.93
CA ASN A 171 3.41 7.23 28.30
C ASN A 171 2.62 6.34 29.27
N ILE A 172 3.12 6.22 30.50
CA ILE A 172 2.44 5.49 31.56
C ILE A 172 1.16 6.23 31.93
N MET A 173 0.03 5.51 31.95
CA MET A 173 -1.26 6.08 32.34
C MET A 173 -1.29 6.33 33.84
N ASP A 174 -1.71 7.53 34.24
CA ASP A 174 -1.87 7.90 35.64
C ASP A 174 -3.27 7.48 36.13
N PRO A 175 -3.37 6.58 37.14
CA PRO A 175 -4.65 6.15 37.69
C PRO A 175 -5.48 7.28 38.30
N GLU A 176 -4.85 8.39 38.72
CA GLU A 176 -5.57 9.53 39.32
C GLU A 176 -6.23 10.43 38.26
N ASN A 177 -5.68 10.46 37.04
CA ASN A 177 -6.16 11.30 35.94
C ASN A 177 -6.96 10.55 34.88
N THR A 178 -6.99 9.22 34.96
CA THR A 178 -7.63 8.34 33.95
C THR A 178 -8.91 7.75 34.52
N SER A 179 -9.99 7.73 33.72
CA SER A 179 -11.20 6.99 34.08
C SER A 179 -10.90 5.50 34.27
N VAL A 180 -11.53 4.90 35.28
CA VAL A 180 -11.33 3.49 35.64
C VAL A 180 -11.73 2.56 34.48
N ILE A 181 -12.71 2.96 33.66
CA ILE A 181 -13.14 2.19 32.48
C ILE A 181 -12.05 2.21 31.41
N SER A 182 -11.50 3.39 31.10
CA SER A 182 -10.41 3.53 30.13
C SER A 182 -9.14 2.81 30.60
N LEU A 183 -8.84 2.83 31.90
CA LEU A 183 -7.71 2.10 32.47
C LEU A 183 -7.89 0.58 32.32
N PHE A 184 -9.10 0.07 32.56
CA PHE A 184 -9.41 -1.35 32.38
C PHE A 184 -9.30 -1.77 30.90
N ARG A 185 -9.84 -0.97 29.97
CA ARG A 185 -9.72 -1.23 28.52
C ARG A 185 -8.26 -1.23 28.07
N ALA A 186 -7.50 -0.21 28.48
CA ALA A 186 -6.09 -0.13 28.16
C ALA A 186 -5.30 -1.33 28.74
N HIS A 187 -5.68 -1.85 29.90
CA HIS A 187 -5.13 -3.09 30.46
C HIS A 187 -5.51 -4.33 29.64
N GLU A 188 -6.78 -4.49 29.24
CA GLU A 188 -7.21 -5.59 28.36
C GLU A 188 -6.47 -5.55 27.02
N ASP A 189 -6.41 -4.39 26.37
CA ASP A 189 -5.72 -4.18 25.10
C ASP A 189 -4.22 -4.45 25.21
N ALA A 190 -3.57 -3.95 26.27
CA ALA A 190 -2.16 -4.22 26.52
C ALA A 190 -1.91 -5.73 26.71
N THR A 191 -2.80 -6.42 27.45
CA THR A 191 -2.71 -7.86 27.67
C THR A 191 -2.85 -8.65 26.36
N VAL A 192 -3.81 -8.28 25.50
CA VAL A 192 -4.00 -8.91 24.19
C VAL A 192 -2.79 -8.67 23.29
N LYS A 193 -2.35 -7.42 23.13
CA LYS A 193 -1.18 -7.04 22.31
C LYS A 193 0.08 -7.78 22.73
N ILE A 194 0.33 -7.92 24.04
CA ILE A 194 1.49 -8.65 24.56
C ILE A 194 1.36 -10.14 24.29
N THR A 195 0.15 -10.71 24.46
CA THR A 195 -0.09 -12.13 24.19
C THR A 195 0.08 -12.46 22.70
N GLU A 196 -0.36 -11.59 21.80
CA GLU A 196 -0.14 -11.70 20.36
C GLU A 196 1.36 -11.64 20.03
N ARG A 197 2.09 -10.66 20.58
CA ARG A 197 3.55 -10.58 20.41
C ARG A 197 4.29 -11.78 20.96
N ILE A 198 3.84 -12.36 22.07
CA ILE A 198 4.44 -13.59 22.59
C ILE A 198 4.26 -14.72 21.57
N LYS A 199 3.09 -14.84 20.95
CA LYS A 199 2.88 -15.81 19.87
C LYS A 199 3.79 -15.50 18.67
N GLU A 200 3.83 -14.25 18.21
CA GLU A 200 4.70 -13.82 17.10
C GLU A 200 6.19 -14.10 17.37
N GLU A 201 6.70 -13.75 18.55
CA GLU A 201 8.09 -14.02 18.91
C GLU A 201 8.33 -15.54 19.12
N GLN A 202 7.37 -16.32 19.63
CA GLN A 202 7.49 -17.79 19.70
C GLN A 202 7.52 -18.44 18.31
N TYR A 203 6.78 -17.91 17.33
CA TYR A 203 6.87 -18.33 15.94
C TYR A 203 8.20 -17.89 15.29
N ASN A 204 8.69 -16.68 15.61
CA ASN A 204 9.97 -16.16 15.11
C ASN A 204 11.20 -16.88 15.74
N VAL A 205 11.09 -17.47 16.93
CA VAL A 205 12.20 -18.29 17.50
C VAL A 205 12.43 -19.58 16.69
N GLN A 206 11.46 -20.03 15.88
CA GLN A 206 11.67 -21.12 14.90
C GLN A 206 12.13 -20.62 13.52
N ALA A 207 12.08 -19.31 13.26
CA ALA A 207 12.47 -18.69 12.00
C ALA A 207 13.33 -17.46 12.29
N ASP A 208 14.65 -17.66 12.32
CA ASP A 208 15.73 -16.69 12.58
C ASP A 208 15.68 -15.49 11.59
N HIS A 209 14.67 -14.62 11.69
CA HIS A 209 14.35 -13.59 10.69
C HIS A 209 14.07 -12.22 11.30
N SER A 210 14.86 -11.26 10.82
CA SER A 210 14.89 -9.83 11.11
C SER A 210 13.54 -9.11 10.88
N GLY A 211 13.35 -7.97 11.55
CA GLY A 211 12.17 -7.09 11.41
C GLY A 211 11.94 -6.49 10.01
N ILE A 212 12.79 -6.80 9.04
CA ILE A 212 12.65 -6.41 7.62
C ILE A 212 11.55 -7.24 6.94
N SER A 213 11.40 -8.54 7.26
CA SER A 213 10.36 -9.39 6.67
C SER A 213 8.95 -8.91 7.03
N ALA A 214 8.75 -8.38 8.24
CA ALA A 214 7.47 -7.81 8.67
C ALA A 214 7.11 -6.52 7.92
N ARG A 215 8.10 -5.64 7.66
CA ARG A 215 7.93 -4.43 6.84
C ARG A 215 7.66 -4.73 5.37
N ILE A 216 8.29 -5.78 4.82
CA ILE A 216 8.04 -6.26 3.46
C ILE A 216 6.64 -6.86 3.33
N GLN A 217 6.08 -7.46 4.38
CA GLN A 217 4.70 -7.99 4.32
C GLN A 217 3.62 -6.91 4.49
N SER A 218 3.92 -5.79 5.16
CA SER A 218 2.94 -4.73 5.41
C SER A 218 2.78 -3.73 4.25
N SER A 219 3.79 -3.59 3.39
CA SER A 219 3.80 -2.56 2.34
C SER A 219 3.27 -3.09 1.00
N PRO A 220 2.49 -2.29 0.24
CA PRO A 220 1.90 -2.72 -1.02
C PRO A 220 2.86 -2.66 -2.22
N THR A 221 3.98 -1.97 -2.10
CA THR A 221 4.95 -1.75 -3.19
C THR A 221 6.37 -2.05 -2.73
N HIS A 222 7.07 -2.81 -3.57
CA HIS A 222 8.45 -3.27 -3.34
C HIS A 222 9.30 -2.97 -4.56
N SER A 223 10.59 -2.80 -4.32
CA SER A 223 11.59 -2.59 -5.36
C SER A 223 12.85 -3.40 -5.08
N LEU A 224 13.55 -3.80 -6.13
CA LEU A 224 14.84 -4.47 -6.04
C LEU A 224 15.94 -3.57 -6.62
N TYR A 225 16.86 -3.13 -5.77
CA TYR A 225 18.07 -2.46 -6.21
C TYR A 225 19.12 -3.50 -6.59
N VAL A 226 19.72 -3.35 -7.78
CA VAL A 226 20.80 -4.18 -8.29
C VAL A 226 21.93 -3.28 -8.79
N PHE A 227 23.13 -3.54 -8.31
CA PHE A 227 24.34 -2.86 -8.75
C PHE A 227 25.34 -3.88 -9.29
N VAL A 228 25.67 -3.74 -10.57
CA VAL A 228 26.65 -4.60 -11.24
C VAL A 228 28.05 -4.13 -10.90
N ARG A 229 28.81 -4.98 -10.18
CA ARG A 229 30.18 -4.69 -9.75
C ARG A 229 31.19 -5.07 -10.81
N ASN A 230 31.03 -6.25 -11.41
CA ASN A 230 31.99 -6.77 -12.38
C ASN A 230 31.35 -7.80 -13.31
N PHE A 231 31.87 -7.94 -14.52
CA PHE A 231 31.47 -8.96 -15.48
C PHE A 231 32.68 -9.76 -15.96
N VAL A 232 32.73 -11.04 -15.58
CA VAL A 232 33.89 -11.93 -15.77
C VAL A 232 33.57 -12.90 -16.90
N CYS A 233 33.52 -12.41 -18.13
CA CYS A 233 33.36 -13.23 -19.33
C CYS A 233 34.13 -12.62 -20.52
N ARG A 234 34.85 -13.46 -21.28
CA ARG A 234 35.59 -13.04 -22.47
C ARG A 234 34.72 -13.19 -23.72
N ILE A 235 34.03 -12.13 -24.11
CA ILE A 235 33.19 -12.12 -25.32
C ILE A 235 34.01 -11.95 -26.61
N GLY A 236 35.05 -11.11 -26.58
CA GLY A 236 35.93 -10.84 -27.73
C GLY A 236 35.31 -9.94 -28.83
N GLU A 237 34.04 -9.59 -28.72
CA GLU A 237 33.31 -8.64 -29.57
C GLU A 237 32.51 -7.68 -28.69
N ASP A 238 31.92 -6.64 -29.28
CA ASP A 238 30.96 -5.80 -28.58
C ASP A 238 29.71 -6.62 -28.21
N ALA A 239 29.04 -6.30 -27.11
CA ALA A 239 27.86 -7.03 -26.65
C ALA A 239 26.81 -6.14 -25.99
N GLU A 240 25.61 -6.67 -25.90
CA GLU A 240 24.44 -6.10 -25.24
C GLU A 240 24.02 -7.06 -24.12
N LEU A 241 23.98 -6.55 -22.88
CA LEU A 241 23.57 -7.29 -21.69
C LEU A 241 22.16 -6.84 -21.31
N PHE A 242 21.19 -7.76 -21.35
CA PHE A 242 19.79 -7.50 -20.98
C PHE A 242 19.49 -8.16 -19.63
N MET A 243 19.35 -7.35 -18.58
CA MET A 243 19.01 -7.84 -17.24
C MET A 243 17.52 -7.66 -16.93
N SER A 244 16.85 -8.70 -16.47
CA SER A 244 15.42 -8.63 -16.10
C SER A 244 15.03 -9.67 -15.05
N LEU A 245 13.86 -9.46 -14.45
CA LEU A 245 13.24 -10.41 -13.52
C LEU A 245 12.41 -11.44 -14.30
N TYR A 246 12.53 -12.72 -13.95
CA TYR A 246 11.91 -13.82 -14.67
C TYR A 246 11.14 -14.77 -13.75
N ASP A 247 9.96 -15.19 -14.22
CA ASP A 247 9.15 -16.23 -13.60
C ASP A 247 9.30 -17.55 -14.37
N PRO A 248 9.92 -18.59 -13.78
CA PRO A 248 10.11 -19.87 -14.45
C PRO A 248 8.81 -20.67 -14.59
N ASN A 249 7.81 -20.46 -13.73
CA ASN A 249 6.56 -21.21 -13.75
C ASN A 249 5.66 -20.73 -14.89
N LYS A 250 5.60 -19.40 -15.08
CA LYS A 250 4.86 -18.78 -16.20
C LYS A 250 5.68 -18.68 -17.49
N GLN A 251 6.98 -18.98 -17.43
CA GLN A 251 7.94 -18.78 -18.51
C GLN A 251 7.89 -17.37 -19.11
N ALA A 252 7.82 -16.37 -18.24
CA ALA A 252 7.58 -14.98 -18.63
C ALA A 252 8.49 -14.01 -17.86
N VAL A 253 8.93 -12.97 -18.55
CA VAL A 253 9.65 -11.85 -17.95
C VAL A 253 8.66 -10.97 -17.16
N ILE A 254 9.07 -10.50 -15.99
CA ILE A 254 8.25 -9.69 -15.06
C ILE A 254 8.56 -8.20 -15.20
N SER A 255 9.80 -7.82 -15.56
CA SER A 255 10.26 -6.43 -15.60
C SER A 255 10.75 -6.00 -16.98
N GLU A 256 10.85 -4.70 -17.20
CA GLU A 256 11.64 -4.16 -18.32
C GLU A 256 13.08 -4.69 -18.28
N ASN A 257 13.69 -4.81 -19.47
CA ASN A 257 15.10 -5.17 -19.58
C ASN A 257 15.96 -3.95 -19.24
N TYR A 258 16.92 -4.09 -18.34
CA TYR A 258 18.01 -3.13 -18.16
C TYR A 258 19.13 -3.45 -19.15
N LEU A 259 19.42 -2.51 -20.05
CA LEU A 259 20.37 -2.70 -21.14
C LEU A 259 21.72 -2.05 -20.81
N VAL A 260 22.78 -2.85 -20.79
CA VAL A 260 24.18 -2.38 -20.69
C VAL A 260 24.93 -2.72 -21.97
N ARG A 261 25.47 -1.70 -22.65
CA ARG A 261 26.31 -1.88 -23.84
C ARG A 261 27.76 -2.15 -23.43
N TRP A 262 28.22 -3.36 -23.68
CA TRP A 262 29.56 -3.84 -23.34
C TRP A 262 30.50 -3.76 -24.55
N GLY A 263 31.70 -3.22 -24.34
CA GLY A 263 32.71 -3.10 -25.39
C GLY A 263 33.58 -4.35 -25.51
N SER A 264 34.11 -4.57 -26.71
CA SER A 264 35.07 -5.64 -27.06
C SER A 264 36.34 -5.68 -26.21
N LYS A 265 36.70 -4.56 -25.56
CA LYS A 265 37.85 -4.45 -24.63
C LYS A 265 37.54 -4.92 -23.20
N GLY A 266 36.32 -5.37 -22.91
CA GLY A 266 35.94 -5.85 -21.57
C GLY A 266 35.47 -4.76 -20.61
N PHE A 267 35.07 -3.59 -21.12
CA PHE A 267 34.52 -2.46 -20.34
C PHE A 267 33.22 -1.96 -20.97
N PRO A 268 32.31 -1.32 -20.22
CA PRO A 268 31.16 -0.61 -20.79
C PRO A 268 31.57 0.36 -21.91
N LYS A 269 30.75 0.50 -22.96
CA LYS A 269 31.05 1.40 -24.09
C LYS A 269 31.07 2.88 -23.69
N GLU A 270 30.25 3.27 -22.72
CA GLU A 270 30.20 4.63 -22.18
C GLU A 270 31.03 4.68 -20.89
N ILE A 271 32.10 5.49 -20.90
CA ILE A 271 33.06 5.59 -19.78
C ILE A 271 32.37 6.11 -18.50
N ASP A 272 31.38 6.98 -18.65
CA ASP A 272 30.59 7.54 -17.53
C ASP A 272 29.79 6.46 -16.78
N MET A 273 29.54 5.30 -17.39
CA MET A 273 28.80 4.20 -16.77
C MET A 273 29.66 3.27 -15.90
N LEU A 274 31.00 3.40 -15.90
CA LEU A 274 31.91 2.52 -15.16
C LEU A 274 31.59 2.44 -13.65
N ASN A 275 31.11 3.53 -13.05
CA ASN A 275 30.72 3.60 -11.63
C ASN A 275 29.20 3.63 -11.41
N ASN A 276 28.40 3.52 -12.46
CA ASN A 276 26.96 3.74 -12.41
C ASN A 276 26.14 2.65 -13.12
N LEU A 277 26.55 1.38 -12.99
CA LEU A 277 25.77 0.22 -13.47
C LEU A 277 24.68 -0.18 -12.46
N LYS A 278 23.86 0.80 -12.05
CA LYS A 278 22.83 0.65 -11.02
C LYS A 278 21.45 0.66 -11.65
N VAL A 279 20.62 -0.31 -11.29
CA VAL A 279 19.21 -0.37 -11.68
C VAL A 279 18.32 -0.64 -10.47
N VAL A 280 17.17 0.02 -10.43
CA VAL A 280 16.08 -0.30 -9.51
C VAL A 280 14.94 -0.90 -10.32
N PHE A 281 14.60 -2.14 -10.03
CA PHE A 281 13.37 -2.76 -10.52
C PHE A 281 12.22 -2.33 -9.61
N THR A 282 11.25 -1.58 -10.13
CA THR A 282 10.14 -0.98 -9.34
C THR A 282 8.80 -1.65 -9.62
N ASP A 283 7.77 -1.25 -8.86
CA ASP A 283 6.36 -1.62 -9.05
C ASP A 283 6.05 -3.11 -8.77
N LEU A 284 6.87 -3.77 -7.94
CA LEU A 284 6.63 -5.16 -7.53
C LEU A 284 5.58 -5.19 -6.41
N GLY A 285 4.50 -5.94 -6.60
CA GLY A 285 3.42 -6.08 -5.61
C GLY A 285 3.50 -7.36 -4.78
N ASN A 286 2.59 -7.51 -3.82
CA ASN A 286 2.54 -8.70 -2.96
C ASN A 286 2.27 -10.00 -3.74
N LYS A 287 1.50 -9.95 -4.83
CA LYS A 287 1.31 -11.06 -5.78
C LYS A 287 2.62 -11.49 -6.43
N ASP A 288 3.55 -10.56 -6.67
CA ASP A 288 4.85 -10.88 -7.24
C ASP A 288 5.77 -11.49 -6.19
N LEU A 289 5.80 -10.94 -4.97
CA LEU A 289 6.56 -11.50 -3.84
C LEU A 289 6.03 -12.87 -3.40
N GLY A 290 4.73 -13.11 -3.54
CA GLY A 290 4.06 -14.37 -3.24
C GLY A 290 4.38 -15.50 -4.23
N ARG A 291 5.08 -15.22 -5.34
CA ARG A 291 5.52 -16.27 -6.29
C ARG A 291 6.49 -17.23 -5.61
N GLU A 292 6.43 -18.50 -6.00
CA GLU A 292 7.27 -19.54 -5.39
C GLU A 292 8.75 -19.25 -5.66
N LYS A 293 9.10 -18.96 -6.92
CA LYS A 293 10.46 -18.63 -7.36
C LYS A 293 10.52 -17.41 -8.27
N ILE A 294 11.51 -16.56 -8.07
CA ILE A 294 11.83 -15.39 -8.91
C ILE A 294 13.33 -15.43 -9.24
N TYR A 295 13.65 -15.27 -10.51
CA TYR A 295 15.03 -15.29 -11.00
C TYR A 295 15.46 -13.92 -11.52
N LEU A 296 16.70 -13.54 -11.25
CA LEU A 296 17.38 -12.49 -12.00
C LEU A 296 18.10 -13.13 -13.18
N ILE A 297 17.78 -12.68 -14.39
CA ILE A 297 18.37 -13.21 -15.62
C ILE A 297 19.17 -12.11 -16.33
N CYS A 298 20.25 -12.49 -17.00
CA CYS A 298 21.02 -11.63 -17.89
C CYS A 298 21.20 -12.33 -19.24
N GLN A 299 20.53 -11.86 -20.28
CA GLN A 299 20.68 -12.37 -21.64
C GLN A 299 21.80 -11.60 -22.35
N ILE A 300 22.72 -12.33 -22.98
CA ILE A 300 23.90 -11.74 -23.63
C ILE A 300 23.79 -11.93 -25.14
N VAL A 301 23.80 -10.81 -25.85
CA VAL A 301 23.79 -10.74 -27.31
C VAL A 301 25.09 -10.11 -27.77
N ARG A 302 25.87 -10.83 -28.58
CA ARG A 302 27.10 -10.29 -29.18
C ARG A 302 26.78 -9.58 -30.50
N VAL A 303 27.51 -8.51 -30.78
CA VAL A 303 27.36 -7.66 -31.97
C VAL A 303 28.67 -7.69 -32.75
N GLY A 304 28.66 -8.40 -33.89
CA GLY A 304 29.90 -8.70 -34.59
C GLY A 304 29.70 -9.29 -36.00
N ARG A 305 30.56 -10.25 -36.38
CA ARG A 305 30.55 -10.88 -37.73
C ARG A 305 29.87 -12.23 -37.70
N MET A 306 29.15 -12.65 -38.75
CA MET A 306 28.32 -13.87 -38.73
C MET A 306 29.06 -15.15 -38.27
N ASP A 307 30.33 -15.33 -38.66
CA ASP A 307 31.14 -16.50 -38.33
C ASP A 307 32.53 -16.09 -37.80
N LEU A 308 33.00 -16.72 -36.72
CA LEU A 308 34.30 -16.42 -36.10
C LEU A 308 35.45 -17.24 -36.70
N LYS A 309 35.14 -18.30 -37.46
CA LYS A 309 36.13 -19.24 -38.02
C LYS A 309 36.75 -18.76 -39.33
N GLU A 310 36.16 -17.78 -40.02
CA GLU A 310 36.70 -17.26 -41.28
C GLU A 310 37.91 -16.36 -41.03
N THR A 311 39.09 -16.97 -41.08
CA THR A 311 40.36 -16.28 -41.03
C THR A 311 40.88 -16.11 -42.47
N ASN A 312 40.98 -14.85 -42.88
CA ASN A 312 41.73 -14.32 -44.04
C ASN A 312 40.98 -14.06 -45.37
N MET A 313 41.11 -12.79 -45.79
CA MET A 313 41.01 -12.22 -47.15
C MET A 313 39.68 -11.73 -47.72
N LYS A 314 38.53 -11.82 -47.03
CA LYS A 314 37.26 -11.22 -47.49
C LYS A 314 36.66 -10.28 -46.44
N LYS A 315 36.12 -9.12 -46.86
CA LYS A 315 35.38 -8.23 -45.96
C LYS A 315 34.06 -8.90 -45.54
N CYS A 316 33.96 -9.26 -44.26
CA CYS A 316 32.77 -9.88 -43.67
C CYS A 316 31.78 -8.79 -43.22
N THR A 317 30.49 -9.12 -43.25
CA THR A 317 29.42 -8.26 -42.72
C THR A 317 29.61 -8.05 -41.21
N GLN A 318 29.57 -6.79 -40.76
CA GLN A 318 29.73 -6.39 -39.36
C GLN A 318 28.40 -5.88 -38.77
N GLY A 319 28.31 -5.80 -37.44
CA GLY A 319 27.16 -5.25 -36.73
C GLY A 319 25.97 -6.20 -36.61
N LEU A 320 26.19 -7.51 -36.73
CA LEU A 320 25.13 -8.52 -36.65
C LEU A 320 24.91 -8.94 -35.19
N ARG A 321 23.69 -8.77 -34.69
CA ARG A 321 23.25 -9.19 -33.35
C ARG A 321 23.03 -10.70 -33.33
N ARG A 322 23.73 -11.42 -32.44
CA ARG A 322 23.70 -12.89 -32.34
C ARG A 322 23.64 -13.34 -30.89
N PRO A 323 22.98 -14.47 -30.58
CA PRO A 323 22.93 -14.97 -29.22
C PRO A 323 24.32 -15.43 -28.76
N PHE A 324 24.65 -15.18 -27.49
CA PHE A 324 25.91 -15.63 -26.88
C PHE A 324 25.68 -16.54 -25.67
N GLY A 325 24.75 -16.19 -24.76
CA GLY A 325 24.43 -17.01 -23.60
C GLY A 325 23.49 -16.31 -22.61
N VAL A 326 23.20 -16.97 -21.50
CA VAL A 326 22.35 -16.46 -20.43
C VAL A 326 23.02 -16.66 -19.07
N ALA A 327 22.91 -15.69 -18.17
CA ALA A 327 23.29 -15.83 -16.77
C ALA A 327 22.03 -15.79 -15.89
N VAL A 328 21.94 -16.65 -14.88
CA VAL A 328 20.69 -16.88 -14.14
C VAL A 328 20.98 -17.11 -12.66
N MET A 329 20.25 -16.43 -11.77
CA MET A 329 20.32 -16.65 -10.31
C MET A 329 18.93 -16.59 -9.67
N ASP A 330 18.65 -17.51 -8.75
CA ASP A 330 17.45 -17.48 -7.91
C ASP A 330 17.61 -16.40 -6.82
N ILE A 331 16.68 -15.45 -6.77
CA ILE A 331 16.71 -14.31 -5.84
C ILE A 331 15.51 -14.32 -4.89
N SER A 332 14.78 -15.44 -4.83
CA SER A 332 13.52 -15.54 -4.08
C SER A 332 13.67 -15.20 -2.61
N ASP A 333 14.75 -15.68 -1.97
CA ASP A 333 15.01 -15.43 -0.55
C ASP A 333 15.44 -13.98 -0.25
N ILE A 334 16.01 -13.30 -1.26
CA ILE A 334 16.45 -11.90 -1.17
C ILE A 334 15.22 -10.98 -1.30
N ILE A 335 14.39 -11.21 -2.31
CA ILE A 335 13.16 -10.43 -2.53
C ILE A 335 12.17 -10.62 -1.36
N LYS A 336 12.05 -11.84 -0.82
CA LYS A 336 11.17 -12.12 0.32
C LYS A 336 11.74 -11.62 1.66
N GLY A 337 12.94 -11.04 1.66
CA GLY A 337 13.60 -10.55 2.87
C GLY A 337 13.95 -11.64 3.88
N LYS A 338 14.10 -12.90 3.44
CA LYS A 338 14.57 -14.02 4.29
C LYS A 338 16.08 -13.99 4.51
N THR A 339 16.81 -13.42 3.56
CA THR A 339 18.26 -13.23 3.63
C THR A 339 18.57 -11.74 3.78
N GLU A 340 19.13 -11.33 4.91
CA GLU A 340 19.69 -9.97 5.05
C GLU A 340 20.85 -9.80 4.06
N CYS A 341 20.72 -8.79 3.20
CA CYS A 341 21.75 -8.41 2.25
C CYS A 341 22.44 -7.16 2.76
N ASP A 342 23.67 -7.34 3.24
CA ASP A 342 24.59 -6.24 3.51
C ASP A 342 24.98 -5.55 2.18
N GLU A 343 25.18 -4.23 2.21
CA GLU A 343 25.43 -3.41 1.01
C GLU A 343 26.74 -3.80 0.29
N GLU A 344 27.64 -4.51 0.99
CA GLU A 344 28.91 -5.00 0.49
C GLU A 344 28.88 -6.45 0.00
N LYS A 345 27.81 -7.21 0.27
CA LYS A 345 27.73 -8.63 -0.06
C LYS A 345 27.57 -8.84 -1.57
N GLN A 346 28.59 -9.40 -2.20
CA GLN A 346 28.61 -9.68 -3.64
C GLN A 346 28.05 -11.08 -3.94
N TYR A 347 27.18 -11.16 -4.94
CA TYR A 347 26.59 -12.38 -5.46
C TYR A 347 27.15 -12.67 -6.85
N PHE A 348 27.52 -13.92 -7.09
CA PHE A 348 28.01 -14.40 -8.39
C PHE A 348 26.87 -15.07 -9.15
N ILE A 349 26.53 -14.51 -10.31
CA ILE A 349 25.54 -15.07 -11.23
C ILE A 349 26.28 -15.89 -12.30
N PRO A 350 26.12 -17.22 -12.32
CA PRO A 350 26.80 -18.09 -13.27
C PRO A 350 26.34 -17.84 -14.71
N PHE A 351 27.29 -17.79 -15.64
CA PHE A 351 27.03 -17.65 -17.07
C PHE A 351 27.00 -19.01 -17.78
N TYR A 352 26.02 -19.19 -18.67
CA TYR A 352 25.83 -20.39 -19.49
C TYR A 352 25.88 -20.01 -20.98
N PRO A 353 26.91 -20.46 -21.72
CA PRO A 353 27.03 -20.17 -23.15
C PRO A 353 26.02 -20.99 -23.97
N VAL A 354 25.64 -20.47 -25.15
CA VAL A 354 24.90 -21.24 -26.15
C VAL A 354 25.86 -22.26 -26.79
N VAL A 355 25.70 -23.54 -26.47
CA VAL A 355 26.61 -24.62 -26.91
C VAL A 355 26.23 -25.18 -28.30
N ALA A 356 24.94 -25.19 -28.66
CA ALA A 356 24.44 -25.67 -29.95
C ALA A 356 23.97 -24.51 -30.84
N GLU A 357 24.34 -24.52 -32.12
CA GLU A 357 23.98 -23.47 -33.11
C GLU A 357 22.45 -23.33 -33.33
N HIS A 358 21.66 -24.30 -32.87
CA HIS A 358 20.19 -24.31 -32.97
C HIS A 358 19.46 -24.00 -31.65
N ASP A 359 20.16 -23.77 -30.54
CA ASP A 359 19.52 -23.45 -29.25
C ASP A 359 19.15 -21.95 -29.17
N PHE A 360 17.89 -21.67 -28.79
CA PHE A 360 17.39 -20.31 -28.56
C PHE A 360 17.69 -19.85 -27.13
N LEU A 361 17.88 -18.54 -26.91
CA LEU A 361 18.15 -17.98 -25.57
C LEU A 361 17.05 -18.34 -24.57
N HIS A 362 15.78 -18.28 -24.99
CA HIS A 362 14.63 -18.65 -24.16
C HIS A 362 14.63 -20.15 -23.79
N THR A 363 14.97 -21.03 -24.73
CA THR A 363 15.06 -22.48 -24.46
C THR A 363 16.21 -22.81 -23.51
N LEU A 364 17.35 -22.14 -23.68
CA LEU A 364 18.49 -22.26 -22.77
C LEU A 364 18.12 -21.78 -21.36
N LEU A 365 17.42 -20.66 -21.25
CA LEU A 365 16.94 -20.14 -19.97
C LEU A 365 16.10 -21.19 -19.22
N ASN A 366 15.14 -21.81 -19.91
CA ASN A 366 14.28 -22.85 -19.32
C ASN A 366 15.07 -24.09 -18.88
N LYS A 367 16.06 -24.52 -19.66
CA LYS A 367 16.96 -25.65 -19.29
C LYS A 367 17.77 -25.32 -18.04
N VAL A 368 18.37 -24.13 -17.98
CA VAL A 368 19.22 -23.67 -16.87
C VAL A 368 18.41 -23.47 -15.58
N THR A 369 17.18 -22.95 -15.66
CA THR A 369 16.31 -22.86 -14.49
C THR A 369 15.90 -24.23 -13.94
N ALA A 370 15.92 -25.28 -14.76
CA ALA A 370 15.57 -26.64 -14.37
C ALA A 370 16.77 -27.48 -13.87
N THR A 371 17.99 -27.16 -14.29
CA THR A 371 19.21 -27.92 -13.95
C THR A 371 20.33 -27.01 -13.47
N ARG A 372 20.82 -27.21 -12.23
CA ARG A 372 21.98 -26.50 -11.68
C ARG A 372 23.25 -27.02 -12.35
N GLY A 373 23.68 -26.36 -13.44
CA GLY A 373 24.93 -26.66 -14.14
C GLY A 373 26.15 -25.99 -13.51
N ASP A 374 27.34 -26.53 -13.79
CA ASP A 374 28.61 -25.92 -13.38
C ASP A 374 29.03 -24.85 -14.40
N SER A 375 29.44 -23.67 -13.91
CA SER A 375 29.59 -22.44 -14.71
C SER A 375 31.01 -22.18 -15.23
N GLY A 376 31.96 -23.08 -14.94
CA GLY A 376 33.35 -22.95 -15.39
C GLY A 376 34.02 -21.63 -14.96
N GLY A 377 33.49 -20.97 -13.92
CA GLY A 377 34.03 -19.71 -13.36
C GLY A 377 33.70 -18.43 -14.14
N GLN A 378 32.83 -18.46 -15.15
CA GLN A 378 32.40 -17.26 -15.88
C GLN A 378 31.05 -16.75 -15.36
N GLY A 379 30.88 -15.43 -15.23
CA GLY A 379 29.64 -14.88 -14.65
C GLY A 379 29.65 -13.38 -14.37
N LEU A 380 28.59 -12.93 -13.71
CA LEU A 380 28.35 -11.53 -13.33
C LEU A 380 28.39 -11.38 -11.81
N TRP A 381 29.14 -10.41 -11.30
CA TRP A 381 29.15 -10.02 -9.89
C TRP A 381 28.20 -8.86 -9.66
N VAL A 382 27.23 -9.07 -8.77
CA VAL A 382 26.21 -8.06 -8.45
C VAL A 382 26.04 -7.92 -6.93
N THR A 383 25.72 -6.71 -6.48
CA THR A 383 25.20 -6.45 -5.14
C THR A 383 23.73 -6.11 -5.26
N MET A 384 22.88 -6.67 -4.40
CA MET A 384 21.43 -6.50 -4.49
C MET A 384 20.78 -6.28 -3.12
N LYS A 385 19.75 -5.42 -3.08
CA LYS A 385 19.04 -5.05 -1.86
C LYS A 385 17.54 -4.89 -2.16
N ALA A 386 16.70 -5.55 -1.38
CA ALA A 386 15.25 -5.33 -1.42
C ALA A 386 14.91 -4.03 -0.68
N LEU A 387 14.16 -3.15 -1.34
CA LEU A 387 13.75 -1.84 -0.83
C LEU A 387 12.23 -1.79 -0.81
N VAL A 388 11.66 -1.14 0.20
CA VAL A 388 10.21 -1.02 0.39
C VAL A 388 9.77 0.39 -0.02
N GLY A 389 8.66 0.51 -0.75
CA GLY A 389 8.10 1.79 -1.18
C GLY A 389 8.20 2.05 -2.68
N ASP A 390 7.61 3.17 -3.10
CA ASP A 390 7.70 3.66 -4.47
C ASP A 390 9.06 4.34 -4.76
N ILE A 391 9.31 4.71 -6.01
CA ILE A 391 10.59 5.33 -6.40
C ILE A 391 10.85 6.68 -5.71
N LEU A 392 9.79 7.42 -5.34
CA LEU A 392 9.92 8.73 -4.70
C LEU A 392 10.31 8.56 -3.23
N GLN A 393 9.67 7.61 -2.55
CA GLN A 393 9.95 7.21 -1.18
C GLN A 393 11.36 6.62 -1.07
N ILE A 394 11.73 5.69 -1.96
CA ILE A 394 13.05 5.06 -1.94
C ILE A 394 14.17 6.08 -2.14
N ARG A 395 13.99 7.07 -3.04
CA ARG A 395 14.97 8.15 -3.22
C ARG A 395 15.10 9.06 -2.01
N LYS A 396 14.06 9.18 -1.18
CA LYS A 396 14.06 9.97 0.06
C LYS A 396 14.68 9.21 1.22
N GLU A 397 14.38 7.92 1.34
CA GLU A 397 14.85 7.04 2.43
C GLU A 397 16.28 6.52 2.20
N TYR A 398 16.66 6.26 0.94
CA TYR A 398 17.97 5.70 0.56
C TYR A 398 18.69 6.55 -0.50
N PRO A 399 18.94 7.84 -0.25
CA PRO A 399 19.57 8.74 -1.23
C PRO A 399 21.02 8.34 -1.59
N HIS A 400 21.70 7.58 -0.72
CA HIS A 400 23.05 7.07 -0.96
C HIS A 400 23.07 5.89 -1.94
N LEU A 401 21.96 5.14 -2.06
CA LEU A 401 21.83 4.00 -2.98
C LEU A 401 21.19 4.42 -4.30
N VAL A 402 20.07 5.15 -4.22
CA VAL A 402 19.24 5.51 -5.35
C VAL A 402 19.23 7.03 -5.52
N ASP A 403 19.99 7.49 -6.51
CA ASP A 403 20.03 8.90 -6.89
C ASP A 403 19.11 9.17 -8.10
N ARG A 404 19.21 10.38 -8.67
CA ARG A 404 18.48 10.74 -9.89
C ARG A 404 19.06 10.11 -11.17
N SER A 405 20.31 9.66 -11.14
CA SER A 405 21.00 9.06 -12.29
C SER A 405 20.78 7.54 -12.39
N THR A 406 20.32 6.93 -11.30
CA THR A 406 20.01 5.50 -11.20
C THR A 406 18.88 5.15 -12.16
N VAL A 407 19.12 4.12 -12.97
CA VAL A 407 18.16 3.65 -13.98
C VAL A 407 16.99 2.95 -13.29
N VAL A 408 15.78 3.25 -13.75
CA VAL A 408 14.54 2.65 -13.25
C VAL A 408 13.99 1.72 -14.32
N ALA A 409 13.86 0.43 -13.98
CA ALA A 409 13.22 -0.58 -14.82
C ALA A 409 11.88 -0.95 -14.20
N ARG A 410 10.77 -0.61 -14.87
CA ARG A 410 9.43 -0.84 -14.31
C ARG A 410 8.99 -2.30 -14.50
N LYS A 411 8.01 -2.73 -13.72
CA LYS A 411 7.29 -3.99 -13.95
C LYS A 411 6.55 -3.95 -15.31
N LEU A 412 6.53 -5.07 -16.01
CA LEU A 412 5.65 -5.32 -17.16
C LEU A 412 4.23 -5.55 -16.62
N GLY A 413 3.36 -4.56 -16.80
CA GLY A 413 2.04 -4.48 -16.15
C GLY A 413 2.01 -3.46 -15.03
N PHE A 414 0.87 -3.36 -14.35
CA PHE A 414 0.65 -2.38 -13.30
C PHE A 414 1.10 -2.85 -11.91
N PRO A 415 1.50 -1.92 -11.02
CA PRO A 415 1.53 -2.19 -9.58
C PRO A 415 0.13 -2.54 -9.07
N GLU A 416 0.05 -3.12 -7.86
CA GLU A 416 -1.23 -3.48 -7.25
C GLU A 416 -2.11 -2.27 -6.92
N ILE A 417 -1.48 -1.12 -6.69
CA ILE A 417 -2.16 0.15 -6.40
C ILE A 417 -1.69 1.16 -7.45
N ILE A 418 -2.66 1.77 -8.14
CA ILE A 418 -2.43 2.90 -9.04
C ILE A 418 -3.04 4.12 -8.36
N MET A 419 -2.19 5.05 -7.94
CA MET A 419 -2.65 6.29 -7.30
C MET A 419 -3.29 7.23 -8.32
N PRO A 420 -4.32 8.02 -7.94
CA PRO A 420 -4.91 9.02 -8.83
C PRO A 420 -3.82 10.00 -9.32
N GLY A 421 -3.85 10.35 -10.60
CA GLY A 421 -2.85 11.20 -11.24
C GLY A 421 -1.62 10.49 -11.80
N ASP A 422 -1.42 9.18 -11.57
CA ASP A 422 -0.34 8.42 -12.21
C ASP A 422 -0.62 8.19 -13.71
N VAL A 423 0.16 8.87 -14.56
CA VAL A 423 0.05 8.77 -16.01
C VAL A 423 1.13 7.83 -16.52
N ARG A 424 0.70 6.65 -16.99
CA ARG A 424 1.56 5.66 -17.61
C ARG A 424 1.03 5.31 -18.99
N ASN A 425 1.92 5.24 -19.99
CA ASN A 425 1.60 4.84 -21.35
C ASN A 425 2.76 4.04 -21.96
N ASP A 426 3.02 2.86 -21.42
CA ASP A 426 4.05 1.97 -21.96
C ASP A 426 3.39 0.91 -22.84
N ILE A 427 3.86 0.76 -24.09
CA ILE A 427 3.45 -0.33 -24.97
C ILE A 427 4.64 -1.27 -25.13
N TYR A 428 4.52 -2.50 -24.64
CA TYR A 428 5.54 -3.52 -24.82
C TYR A 428 5.20 -4.38 -26.02
N LEU A 429 6.17 -4.53 -26.92
CA LEU A 429 6.08 -5.39 -28.07
C LEU A 429 7.11 -6.51 -27.94
N THR A 430 6.66 -7.74 -28.13
CA THR A 430 7.54 -8.92 -28.16
C THR A 430 7.53 -9.52 -29.56
N LEU A 431 8.70 -9.66 -30.15
CA LEU A 431 8.88 -10.47 -31.36
C LEU A 431 8.88 -11.93 -30.96
N ALA A 432 7.77 -12.65 -31.16
CA ALA A 432 7.64 -14.01 -30.66
C ALA A 432 8.36 -15.01 -31.58
N ALA A 433 7.83 -15.20 -32.80
CA ALA A 433 8.35 -16.18 -33.74
C ALA A 433 8.04 -15.80 -35.19
N GLY A 434 8.78 -16.42 -36.11
CA GLY A 434 8.44 -16.41 -37.53
C GLY A 434 8.62 -17.79 -38.15
N ASP A 435 8.03 -17.99 -39.32
CA ASP A 435 8.25 -19.14 -40.21
C ASP A 435 8.50 -18.60 -41.61
N PHE A 436 9.73 -18.76 -42.11
CA PHE A 436 10.12 -18.26 -43.43
C PHE A 436 10.64 -19.40 -44.28
N ASP A 437 10.02 -19.60 -45.44
CA ASP A 437 10.44 -20.63 -46.36
C ASP A 437 11.71 -20.22 -47.14
N LYS A 438 12.43 -21.23 -47.60
CA LYS A 438 13.69 -21.14 -48.34
C LYS A 438 13.49 -20.58 -49.76
N TYR A 439 12.27 -20.73 -50.30
CA TYR A 439 11.92 -20.43 -51.69
C TYR A 439 12.96 -21.01 -52.67
N ASN A 440 13.58 -20.16 -53.50
CA ASN A 440 14.52 -20.56 -54.55
C ASN A 440 15.98 -20.67 -54.08
N LYS A 441 16.29 -20.45 -52.79
CA LYS A 441 17.68 -20.53 -52.27
C LYS A 441 18.08 -21.97 -51.93
N THR A 442 19.38 -22.25 -51.91
CA THR A 442 19.97 -23.56 -51.55
C THR A 442 20.16 -23.76 -50.04
N THR A 443 20.12 -22.70 -49.25
CA THR A 443 20.14 -22.71 -47.77
C THR A 443 19.00 -21.85 -47.21
N GLN A 444 18.64 -22.07 -45.94
CA GLN A 444 17.68 -21.22 -45.25
C GLN A 444 18.20 -19.78 -45.11
N LYS A 445 17.27 -18.81 -45.01
CA LYS A 445 17.62 -17.39 -44.86
C LYS A 445 18.01 -17.09 -43.41
N ASN A 446 19.10 -16.35 -43.20
CA ASN A 446 19.36 -15.66 -41.94
C ASN A 446 18.46 -14.43 -41.90
N VAL A 447 17.38 -14.48 -41.13
CA VAL A 447 16.34 -13.44 -41.11
C VAL A 447 16.67 -12.39 -40.05
N GLU A 448 16.71 -11.13 -40.47
CA GLU A 448 16.69 -9.95 -39.60
C GLU A 448 15.33 -9.25 -39.76
N VAL A 449 14.66 -8.98 -38.64
CA VAL A 449 13.43 -8.19 -38.61
C VAL A 449 13.81 -6.75 -38.29
N ILE A 450 13.44 -5.83 -39.17
CA ILE A 450 13.60 -4.40 -38.98
C ILE A 450 12.22 -3.83 -38.67
N MET A 451 12.03 -3.28 -37.47
CA MET A 451 10.77 -2.69 -37.06
C MET A 451 10.91 -1.17 -36.91
N CYS A 452 9.93 -0.45 -37.42
CA CYS A 452 9.84 1.01 -37.34
C CYS A 452 8.39 1.41 -37.00
N VAL A 453 8.26 2.48 -36.22
CA VAL A 453 6.97 3.14 -35.98
C VAL A 453 6.80 4.18 -37.08
N CYS A 454 5.68 4.13 -37.80
CA CYS A 454 5.39 5.02 -38.91
C CYS A 454 4.09 5.78 -38.67
N ASP A 455 3.99 7.00 -39.18
CA ASP A 455 2.76 7.79 -39.25
C ASP A 455 1.86 7.40 -40.44
N GLU A 456 0.71 8.08 -40.57
CA GLU A 456 -0.26 7.92 -41.66
C GLU A 456 0.35 8.21 -43.05
N GLU A 457 1.41 9.02 -43.12
CA GLU A 457 2.13 9.33 -44.34
C GLU A 457 3.27 8.33 -44.65
N GLY A 458 3.60 7.43 -43.70
CA GLY A 458 4.62 6.39 -43.84
C GLY A 458 6.03 6.80 -43.43
N LYS A 459 6.16 7.98 -42.83
CA LYS A 459 7.40 8.52 -42.29
C LYS A 459 7.65 7.93 -40.90
N VAL A 460 8.94 7.66 -40.62
CA VAL A 460 9.35 7.04 -39.37
C VAL A 460 9.31 8.05 -38.22
N VAL A 461 8.59 7.71 -37.15
CA VAL A 461 8.54 8.47 -35.91
C VAL A 461 9.88 8.29 -35.17
N LEU A 462 10.59 9.40 -34.97
CA LEU A 462 11.93 9.40 -34.38
C LEU A 462 11.88 9.06 -32.88
N ASN A 463 12.91 8.37 -32.38
CA ASN A 463 13.10 8.06 -30.96
C ASN A 463 11.90 7.36 -30.30
N SER A 464 11.21 6.51 -31.05
CA SER A 464 9.95 5.87 -30.64
C SER A 464 10.14 4.48 -30.02
N ILE A 465 11.36 3.93 -30.03
CA ILE A 465 11.62 2.55 -29.58
C ILE A 465 12.71 2.53 -28.52
N CYS A 466 12.45 1.89 -27.38
CA CYS A 466 13.42 1.67 -26.31
C CYS A 466 13.70 0.17 -26.14
N LEU A 467 14.94 -0.25 -26.41
CA LEU A 467 15.38 -1.65 -26.27
C LEU A 467 15.40 -2.13 -24.82
N GLY A 468 15.61 -1.20 -23.88
CA GLY A 468 15.64 -1.45 -22.45
C GLY A 468 15.74 -0.15 -21.67
N ALA A 469 15.52 -0.24 -20.37
CA ALA A 469 15.80 0.85 -19.42
C ALA A 469 17.29 1.18 -19.44
N GLY A 470 17.62 2.48 -19.45
CA GLY A 470 19.00 2.97 -19.47
C GLY A 470 19.62 3.17 -20.86
N ASP A 471 18.97 2.71 -21.94
CA ASP A 471 19.42 2.97 -23.32
C ASP A 471 18.74 4.20 -23.93
N LYS A 472 19.38 4.79 -24.93
CA LYS A 472 18.81 5.92 -25.67
C LYS A 472 17.71 5.41 -26.62
N PRO A 473 16.60 6.16 -26.77
CA PRO A 473 15.55 5.77 -27.70
C PRO A 473 16.09 5.73 -29.14
N ALA A 474 15.59 4.78 -29.91
CA ALA A 474 15.99 4.49 -31.28
C ALA A 474 14.84 4.70 -32.26
N ASN A 475 15.17 4.93 -33.53
CA ASN A 475 14.20 5.10 -34.63
C ASN A 475 13.78 3.74 -35.23
N GLU A 476 14.65 2.76 -35.15
CA GLU A 476 14.44 1.43 -35.72
C GLU A 476 14.94 0.35 -34.76
N TYR A 477 14.21 -0.74 -34.73
CA TYR A 477 14.57 -1.97 -34.04
C TYR A 477 15.15 -2.97 -35.03
N ARG A 478 16.20 -3.71 -34.66
CA ARG A 478 16.76 -4.81 -35.45
C ARG A 478 16.87 -6.07 -34.60
N SER A 479 16.27 -7.17 -35.02
CA SER A 479 16.25 -8.42 -34.24
C SER A 479 17.61 -9.12 -34.17
N VAL A 480 17.73 -10.08 -33.24
CA VAL A 480 18.81 -11.08 -33.27
C VAL A 480 18.66 -11.97 -34.51
N ILE A 481 19.80 -12.39 -35.05
CA ILE A 481 19.88 -13.23 -36.25
C ILE A 481 20.29 -14.65 -35.85
N TYR A 482 19.41 -15.60 -36.15
CA TYR A 482 19.70 -17.03 -36.01
C TYR A 482 20.18 -17.60 -37.34
N TYR A 483 21.26 -18.38 -37.31
CA TYR A 483 21.91 -18.87 -38.50
C TYR A 483 21.12 -20.01 -39.15
N GLN A 484 20.65 -19.80 -40.38
CA GLN A 484 19.93 -20.77 -41.21
C GLN A 484 18.74 -21.48 -40.53
N ILE A 485 18.04 -20.79 -39.62
CA ILE A 485 16.85 -21.33 -38.95
C ILE A 485 15.58 -20.92 -39.72
N LYS A 486 14.77 -21.91 -40.12
CA LYS A 486 13.47 -21.70 -40.79
C LYS A 486 12.46 -20.99 -39.87
N GLN A 487 12.40 -21.44 -38.61
CA GLN A 487 11.46 -20.97 -37.61
C GLN A 487 12.18 -20.26 -36.45
N PRO A 488 12.66 -19.02 -36.65
CA PRO A 488 13.32 -18.26 -35.58
C PRO A 488 12.32 -17.95 -34.46
N ARG A 489 12.74 -18.18 -33.22
CA ARG A 489 12.02 -17.75 -32.01
C ARG A 489 12.86 -16.69 -31.32
N TRP A 490 12.49 -15.43 -31.51
CA TRP A 490 13.24 -14.30 -30.94
C TRP A 490 12.95 -14.15 -29.45
N MET A 491 11.66 -14.10 -29.09
CA MET A 491 11.20 -13.76 -27.73
C MET A 491 11.88 -12.49 -27.19
N GLU A 492 12.10 -11.52 -28.06
CA GLU A 492 12.71 -10.23 -27.71
C GLU A 492 11.61 -9.22 -27.41
N THR A 493 11.56 -8.75 -26.16
CA THR A 493 10.62 -7.72 -25.69
C THR A 493 11.30 -6.37 -25.60
N PHE A 494 10.67 -5.35 -26.18
CA PHE A 494 11.11 -3.96 -26.11
C PHE A 494 9.91 -3.02 -25.97
N LYS A 495 10.17 -1.78 -25.57
CA LYS A 495 9.13 -0.77 -25.36
C LYS A 495 9.00 0.12 -26.58
N VAL A 496 7.76 0.39 -26.97
CA VAL A 496 7.40 1.41 -27.95
C VAL A 496 6.89 2.64 -27.18
N ALA A 497 7.67 3.71 -27.20
CA ALA A 497 7.40 4.95 -26.50
C ALA A 497 6.84 5.99 -27.48
N ILE A 498 5.52 6.16 -27.46
CA ILE A 498 4.81 7.08 -28.36
C ILE A 498 3.98 8.07 -27.51
N PRO A 499 3.98 9.37 -27.86
CA PRO A 499 3.05 10.34 -27.29
C PRO A 499 1.57 9.92 -27.45
N LEU A 500 0.74 10.23 -26.46
CA LEU A 500 -0.68 9.81 -26.46
C LEU A 500 -1.47 10.42 -27.63
N GLU A 501 -1.09 11.61 -28.07
CA GLU A 501 -1.77 12.36 -29.13
C GLU A 501 -1.59 11.73 -30.52
N GLU A 502 -0.46 11.06 -30.75
CA GLU A 502 -0.08 10.50 -32.05
C GLU A 502 -0.58 9.06 -32.24
N MET A 503 -1.03 8.39 -31.16
CA MET A 503 -1.42 6.97 -31.17
C MET A 503 -2.48 6.58 -32.23
N GLN A 504 -3.37 7.50 -32.58
CA GLN A 504 -4.43 7.27 -33.58
C GLN A 504 -3.89 7.14 -35.00
N ARG A 505 -2.75 7.79 -35.28
CA ARG A 505 -2.21 8.00 -36.63
C ARG A 505 -0.99 7.14 -36.93
N ILE A 506 -0.71 6.14 -36.11
CA ILE A 506 0.53 5.37 -36.23
C ILE A 506 0.28 3.88 -36.41
N HIS A 507 1.21 3.25 -37.12
CA HIS A 507 1.28 1.81 -37.26
C HIS A 507 2.71 1.32 -37.14
N LEU A 508 2.85 0.06 -36.75
CA LEU A 508 4.14 -0.61 -36.72
C LEU A 508 4.36 -1.30 -38.07
N ARG A 509 5.52 -1.06 -38.68
CA ARG A 509 5.95 -1.73 -39.91
C ARG A 509 7.15 -2.62 -39.63
N PHE A 510 7.05 -3.87 -40.07
CA PHE A 510 8.08 -4.90 -39.98
C PHE A 510 8.58 -5.24 -41.37
N MET A 511 9.89 -5.11 -41.58
CA MET A 511 10.56 -5.46 -42.83
C MET A 511 11.47 -6.65 -42.59
N PHE A 512 11.43 -7.64 -43.48
CA PHE A 512 12.24 -8.85 -43.36
C PHE A 512 13.39 -8.80 -44.36
N ARG A 513 14.63 -8.87 -43.84
CA ARG A 513 15.85 -8.84 -44.64
C ARG A 513 16.66 -10.12 -44.43
N HIS A 514 17.26 -10.61 -45.51
CA HIS A 514 18.26 -11.67 -45.41
C HIS A 514 19.64 -11.07 -45.16
N ARG A 515 20.35 -11.55 -44.13
CA ARG A 515 21.73 -11.15 -43.85
C ARG A 515 22.74 -12.18 -44.32
N SER A 516 23.69 -11.75 -45.15
CA SER A 516 24.76 -12.60 -45.68
C SER A 516 26.02 -12.46 -44.85
N SER A 517 26.83 -13.52 -44.72
CA SER A 517 28.15 -13.46 -44.07
C SER A 517 29.13 -12.52 -44.81
N GLN A 518 28.91 -12.34 -46.12
CA GLN A 518 29.79 -11.53 -46.97
C GLN A 518 29.21 -10.13 -47.23
N GLU A 519 30.01 -9.10 -46.96
CA GLU A 519 29.56 -7.69 -46.94
C GLU A 519 29.01 -7.21 -48.30
N SER A 520 29.65 -7.61 -49.40
CA SER A 520 29.23 -7.21 -50.75
C SER A 520 27.88 -7.81 -51.14
N LYS A 521 27.62 -9.07 -50.77
CA LYS A 521 26.33 -9.73 -50.99
C LYS A 521 25.25 -9.12 -50.08
N ASP A 522 25.58 -8.90 -48.81
CA ASP A 522 24.67 -8.32 -47.83
C ASP A 522 24.16 -6.93 -48.22
N LYS A 523 25.04 -6.06 -48.74
CA LYS A 523 24.68 -4.73 -49.25
C LYS A 523 23.72 -4.78 -50.44
N SER A 524 23.78 -5.84 -51.25
CA SER A 524 22.89 -6.02 -52.41
C SER A 524 21.54 -6.67 -52.08
N GLU A 525 21.41 -7.29 -50.89
CA GLU A 525 20.17 -7.92 -50.44
C GLU A 525 19.11 -6.86 -50.07
N LYS A 526 17.95 -6.94 -50.74
CA LYS A 526 16.78 -6.10 -50.47
C LYS A 526 15.85 -6.77 -49.46
N ASN A 527 14.94 -5.99 -48.88
CA ASN A 527 13.85 -6.54 -48.06
C ASN A 527 12.97 -7.44 -48.92
N PHE A 528 12.69 -8.65 -48.44
CA PHE A 528 12.00 -9.68 -49.24
C PHE A 528 10.52 -9.86 -48.85
N ALA A 529 10.13 -9.34 -47.70
CA ALA A 529 8.76 -9.37 -47.20
C ALA A 529 8.52 -8.21 -46.22
N MET A 530 7.24 -7.92 -45.98
CA MET A 530 6.78 -6.87 -45.08
C MET A 530 5.54 -7.33 -44.29
N ALA A 531 5.38 -6.88 -43.06
CA ALA A 531 4.15 -7.00 -42.28
C ALA A 531 3.87 -5.67 -41.55
N PHE A 532 2.62 -5.42 -41.16
CA PHE A 532 2.29 -4.25 -40.36
C PHE A 532 1.13 -4.50 -39.40
N VAL A 533 0.98 -3.65 -38.40
CA VAL A 533 -0.18 -3.63 -37.50
C VAL A 533 -0.47 -2.20 -37.05
N ARG A 534 -1.75 -1.83 -36.99
CA ARG A 534 -2.18 -0.55 -36.39
C ARG A 534 -2.24 -0.72 -34.87
N LEU A 535 -1.72 0.25 -34.11
CA LEU A 535 -1.80 0.20 -32.64
C LEU A 535 -3.21 0.53 -32.14
N MET A 536 -3.97 1.30 -32.90
CA MET A 536 -5.36 1.64 -32.60
C MET A 536 -6.28 1.04 -33.67
N LYS A 537 -7.38 0.45 -33.21
CA LYS A 537 -8.43 -0.08 -34.08
C LYS A 537 -9.33 1.06 -34.55
N GLU A 538 -10.15 0.77 -35.57
CA GLU A 538 -11.11 1.74 -36.13
C GLU A 538 -12.22 2.13 -35.14
N ASP A 539 -12.48 1.30 -34.13
CA ASP A 539 -13.39 1.62 -33.01
C ASP A 539 -12.77 2.58 -31.97
N GLY A 540 -11.48 2.91 -32.10
CA GLY A 540 -10.74 3.76 -31.18
C GLY A 540 -10.18 3.03 -29.96
N THR A 541 -10.32 1.71 -29.85
CA THR A 541 -9.64 0.93 -28.80
C THR A 541 -8.21 0.62 -29.21
N VAL A 542 -7.33 0.41 -28.22
CA VAL A 542 -5.97 -0.04 -28.50
C VAL A 542 -5.98 -1.52 -28.86
N LEU A 543 -4.99 -1.95 -29.64
CA LEU A 543 -4.70 -3.33 -29.94
C LEU A 543 -4.74 -4.19 -28.66
N GLN A 544 -5.44 -5.31 -28.74
CA GLN A 544 -5.67 -6.23 -27.63
C GLN A 544 -4.36 -6.89 -27.19
N ASP A 545 -4.22 -7.15 -25.89
CA ASP A 545 -3.04 -7.83 -25.37
C ASP A 545 -2.99 -9.31 -25.81
N GLY A 546 -1.78 -9.81 -26.00
CA GLY A 546 -1.52 -11.20 -26.40
C GLY A 546 -0.93 -11.35 -27.79
N ASN A 547 -1.04 -12.55 -28.35
CA ASN A 547 -0.36 -12.94 -29.59
C ASN A 547 -1.18 -12.55 -30.83
N HIS A 548 -0.53 -11.92 -31.81
CA HIS A 548 -1.11 -11.55 -33.09
C HIS A 548 -0.34 -12.23 -34.23
N GLU A 549 -1.04 -13.02 -35.04
CA GLU A 549 -0.48 -13.59 -36.27
C GLU A 549 -0.67 -12.61 -37.42
N LEU A 550 0.42 -11.98 -37.87
CA LEU A 550 0.37 -10.96 -38.91
C LEU A 550 0.43 -11.57 -40.31
N VAL A 551 -0.24 -10.90 -41.25
CA VAL A 551 -0.16 -11.25 -42.67
C VAL A 551 1.18 -10.78 -43.23
N VAL A 552 1.91 -11.69 -43.87
CA VAL A 552 3.20 -11.39 -44.51
C VAL A 552 2.99 -11.06 -45.98
N PHE A 553 3.28 -9.82 -46.36
CA PHE A 553 3.17 -9.27 -47.71
C PHE A 553 4.49 -9.35 -48.48
N LYS A 554 4.40 -9.51 -49.80
CA LYS A 554 5.51 -9.59 -50.76
C LYS A 554 5.29 -8.73 -51.98
N GLY A 555 6.36 -8.16 -52.50
CA GLY A 555 6.36 -7.20 -53.60
C GLY A 555 7.69 -6.45 -53.69
N ASP A 556 7.72 -5.37 -54.47
CA ASP A 556 8.91 -4.52 -54.59
C ASP A 556 9.15 -3.69 -53.31
N SER A 557 10.42 -3.52 -52.93
CA SER A 557 10.80 -2.77 -51.70
C SER A 557 10.17 -1.38 -51.62
N LYS A 558 10.10 -0.63 -52.73
CA LYS A 558 9.49 0.71 -52.76
C LYS A 558 7.98 0.66 -52.49
N ARG A 559 7.30 -0.40 -52.95
CA ARG A 559 5.85 -0.60 -52.74
C ARG A 559 5.53 -1.08 -51.33
N MET A 560 6.45 -1.81 -50.71
CA MET A 560 6.34 -2.20 -49.30
C MET A 560 6.47 -1.01 -48.33
N GLU A 561 7.10 0.08 -48.79
CA GLU A 561 7.25 1.31 -48.00
C GLU A 561 6.08 2.29 -48.20
N ASP A 562 5.33 2.16 -49.29
CA ASP A 562 4.20 3.01 -49.64
C ASP A 562 2.94 2.63 -48.85
N VAL A 563 2.51 3.54 -47.98
CA VAL A 563 1.34 3.38 -47.09
C VAL A 563 0.05 3.07 -47.84
N SER A 564 -0.17 3.74 -48.97
CA SER A 564 -1.40 3.58 -49.77
C SER A 564 -1.56 2.15 -50.31
N SER A 565 -0.44 1.43 -50.44
CA SER A 565 -0.39 0.06 -50.95
C SER A 565 -0.72 -1.01 -49.91
N TYR A 566 -0.58 -0.74 -48.60
CA TYR A 566 -0.80 -1.75 -47.56
C TYR A 566 -1.78 -1.38 -46.45
N LEU A 567 -1.98 -0.10 -46.08
CA LEU A 567 -2.84 0.24 -44.94
C LEU A 567 -4.32 -0.13 -45.18
N SER A 568 -4.77 -0.25 -46.43
CA SER A 568 -6.12 -0.71 -46.78
C SER A 568 -6.30 -2.22 -46.66
N LEU A 569 -5.23 -2.98 -46.43
CA LEU A 569 -5.25 -4.45 -46.35
C LEU A 569 -5.38 -4.91 -44.90
N PRO A 570 -5.90 -6.13 -44.65
CA PRO A 570 -5.98 -6.69 -43.30
C PRO A 570 -4.58 -6.98 -42.73
N SER A 571 -4.30 -6.51 -41.52
CA SER A 571 -3.01 -6.65 -40.84
C SER A 571 -2.81 -8.01 -40.15
N SER A 572 -3.88 -8.63 -39.64
CA SER A 572 -3.85 -9.87 -38.87
C SER A 572 -4.66 -10.98 -39.54
N ARG A 573 -4.23 -12.23 -39.39
CA ARG A 573 -4.98 -13.42 -39.79
C ARG A 573 -6.04 -13.72 -38.73
N GLN A 574 -7.33 -13.55 -39.05
CA GLN A 574 -8.40 -13.90 -38.12
C GLN A 574 -8.53 -15.43 -37.99
N HIS A 575 -8.47 -15.94 -36.76
CA HIS A 575 -8.80 -17.33 -36.42
C HIS A 575 -10.32 -17.53 -36.53
N GLY A 576 -10.81 -17.77 -37.74
CA GLY A 576 -12.26 -17.97 -38.00
C GLY A 576 -12.61 -18.44 -39.41
N ASP A 577 -11.81 -18.11 -40.43
CA ASP A 577 -12.12 -18.43 -41.84
C ASP A 577 -11.25 -19.54 -42.44
N VAL A 578 -10.94 -20.59 -41.66
CA VAL A 578 -10.24 -21.77 -42.19
C VAL A 578 -11.22 -22.84 -42.72
N HIS A 579 -12.54 -22.72 -42.49
CA HIS A 579 -13.50 -23.79 -42.82
C HIS A 579 -14.77 -23.41 -43.61
N LYS A 580 -14.82 -22.27 -44.30
CA LYS A 580 -15.82 -22.03 -45.36
C LYS A 580 -15.19 -21.43 -46.61
N GLY A 581 -14.49 -22.27 -47.36
CA GLY A 581 -13.89 -21.85 -48.63
C GLY A 581 -13.04 -22.90 -49.34
N ALA A 582 -13.32 -24.20 -49.16
CA ALA A 582 -12.71 -25.25 -49.99
C ALA A 582 -13.33 -25.32 -51.41
N GLY A 583 -13.89 -24.23 -51.90
CA GLY A 583 -14.43 -24.08 -53.24
C GLY A 583 -13.90 -22.80 -53.88
N LEU A 584 -13.05 -22.95 -54.88
CA LEU A 584 -12.77 -21.95 -55.92
C LEU A 584 -12.19 -20.60 -55.46
N MET A 585 -10.95 -20.57 -54.98
CA MET A 585 -10.06 -19.41 -55.13
C MET A 585 -8.67 -19.88 -55.60
N ARG A 586 -8.62 -20.46 -56.81
CA ARG A 586 -7.41 -20.44 -57.64
C ARG A 586 -7.35 -19.08 -58.33
N SER A 587 -6.87 -18.07 -57.63
CA SER A 587 -6.38 -16.83 -58.22
C SER A 587 -5.44 -16.19 -57.21
N GLY A 588 -4.20 -15.94 -57.62
CA GLY A 588 -3.31 -15.07 -56.87
C GLY A 588 -3.95 -13.69 -56.82
N SER A 589 -4.67 -13.40 -55.74
CA SER A 589 -5.36 -12.13 -55.58
C SER A 589 -4.33 -11.07 -55.19
N SER A 590 -3.79 -10.43 -56.23
CA SER A 590 -3.21 -9.08 -56.12
C SER A 590 -4.35 -8.10 -55.83
N VAL A 591 -4.77 -8.03 -54.56
CA VAL A 591 -5.62 -6.94 -54.08
C VAL A 591 -4.65 -5.87 -53.58
N GLY A 592 -4.45 -4.83 -54.40
CA GLY A 592 -3.35 -3.88 -54.21
C GLY A 592 -2.02 -4.42 -54.76
N ALA A 593 -1.05 -3.54 -54.96
CA ALA A 593 0.21 -3.83 -55.65
C ALA A 593 1.16 -4.84 -54.92
N LEU A 594 0.69 -5.48 -53.84
CA LEU A 594 1.37 -6.44 -52.98
C LEU A 594 0.66 -7.81 -52.99
N SER A 595 1.43 -8.88 -52.86
CA SER A 595 0.95 -10.27 -52.81
C SER A 595 1.02 -10.82 -51.39
N ILE A 596 0.03 -11.61 -50.98
CA ILE A 596 0.00 -12.24 -49.65
C ILE A 596 0.77 -13.57 -49.70
N SER A 597 1.73 -13.77 -48.78
CA SER A 597 2.44 -15.03 -48.64
C SER A 597 1.60 -16.02 -47.81
N SER A 598 1.22 -17.15 -48.40
CA SER A 598 0.56 -18.25 -47.69
C SER A 598 1.53 -19.21 -46.99
N ARG A 599 2.83 -19.12 -47.29
CA ARG A 599 3.87 -20.02 -46.76
C ARG A 599 4.68 -19.43 -45.61
N ASP A 600 4.68 -18.10 -45.48
CA ASP A 600 5.38 -17.43 -44.39
C ASP A 600 4.37 -17.05 -43.29
N GLY A 601 4.83 -17.07 -42.05
CA GLY A 601 4.08 -16.66 -40.87
C GLY A 601 4.94 -15.78 -39.96
N PHE A 602 4.31 -14.83 -39.28
CA PHE A 602 4.98 -13.97 -38.32
C PHE A 602 4.05 -13.66 -37.16
N THR A 603 4.54 -13.88 -35.94
CA THR A 603 3.77 -13.70 -34.72
C THR A 603 4.46 -12.70 -33.81
N ILE A 604 3.70 -11.69 -33.38
CA ILE A 604 4.10 -10.72 -32.37
C ILE A 604 3.24 -10.91 -31.12
N SER A 605 3.69 -10.43 -29.98
CA SER A 605 2.88 -10.33 -28.76
C SER A 605 2.88 -8.89 -28.26
N THR A 606 1.73 -8.37 -27.84
CA THR A 606 1.59 -7.00 -27.34
C THR A 606 1.10 -7.00 -25.89
N LEU A 607 1.62 -6.07 -25.10
CA LEU A 607 1.18 -5.80 -23.73
C LEU A 607 1.09 -4.29 -23.52
N VAL A 608 -0.12 -3.77 -23.36
CA VAL A 608 -0.40 -2.33 -23.27
C VAL A 608 -0.61 -1.93 -21.82
N CYS A 609 0.37 -1.21 -21.27
CA CYS A 609 0.36 -0.66 -19.93
C CYS A 609 0.02 0.84 -19.97
N SER A 610 -1.23 1.17 -20.35
CA SER A 610 -1.71 2.56 -20.42
C SER A 610 -2.82 2.87 -19.41
N THR A 611 -2.67 3.90 -18.56
CA THR A 611 -3.74 4.43 -17.70
C THR A 611 -4.68 5.39 -18.43
N LYS A 612 -4.45 5.67 -19.72
CA LYS A 612 -5.28 6.56 -20.53
C LYS A 612 -5.96 5.90 -21.72
N LEU A 613 -5.47 4.75 -22.17
CA LEU A 613 -6.02 4.04 -23.31
C LEU A 613 -6.53 2.65 -22.91
N THR A 614 -7.84 2.44 -23.05
CA THR A 614 -8.52 1.17 -22.76
C THR A 614 -8.60 0.28 -24.01
N GLN A 615 -8.67 -1.02 -23.78
CA GLN A 615 -8.89 -2.04 -24.81
C GLN A 615 -10.37 -2.43 -24.91
N ASN A 616 -11.21 -1.96 -23.99
CA ASN A 616 -12.62 -2.27 -23.92
C ASN A 616 -13.46 -1.18 -24.54
N VAL A 617 -14.31 -1.59 -25.49
CA VAL A 617 -15.18 -0.71 -26.25
C VAL A 617 -16.20 -0.01 -25.37
N GLY A 618 -16.76 -0.70 -24.36
CA GLY A 618 -17.76 -0.14 -23.46
C GLY A 618 -17.18 0.95 -22.54
N LEU A 619 -15.99 0.69 -21.97
CA LEU A 619 -15.29 1.67 -21.15
C LEU A 619 -14.83 2.87 -22.00
N LEU A 620 -14.31 2.63 -23.21
CA LEU A 620 -13.95 3.70 -24.13
C LEU A 620 -15.15 4.56 -24.51
N GLY A 621 -16.29 3.92 -24.79
CA GLY A 621 -17.55 4.59 -25.09
C GLY A 621 -18.01 5.50 -23.94
N LEU A 622 -17.79 5.08 -22.69
CA LEU A 622 -18.04 5.91 -21.52
C LEU A 622 -17.03 7.06 -21.39
N LEU A 623 -15.74 6.81 -21.58
CA LEU A 623 -14.69 7.85 -21.48
C LEU A 623 -14.81 8.91 -22.58
N LYS A 624 -15.22 8.50 -23.79
CA LYS A 624 -15.45 9.37 -24.95
C LYS A 624 -16.93 9.60 -25.23
N TRP A 625 -17.77 9.60 -24.19
CA TRP A 625 -19.23 9.67 -24.33
C TRP A 625 -19.72 10.85 -25.19
N ARG A 626 -19.03 12.01 -25.14
CA ARG A 626 -19.35 13.19 -25.96
C ARG A 626 -19.26 12.95 -27.48
N THR A 627 -18.52 11.94 -27.92
CA THR A 627 -18.37 11.62 -29.35
C THR A 627 -19.55 10.85 -29.93
N ARG A 628 -20.26 10.08 -29.08
CA ARG A 628 -21.42 9.25 -29.47
C ARG A 628 -22.45 9.23 -28.33
N PRO A 629 -23.19 10.33 -28.10
CA PRO A 629 -24.14 10.44 -26.99
C PRO A 629 -25.32 9.46 -27.11
N GLU A 630 -25.62 9.01 -28.33
CA GLU A 630 -26.76 8.10 -28.61
C GLU A 630 -26.61 6.70 -27.98
N ILE A 631 -25.38 6.28 -27.71
CA ILE A 631 -25.04 4.95 -27.15
C ILE A 631 -24.77 5.04 -25.64
N LEU A 632 -24.95 6.22 -25.03
CA LEU A 632 -24.55 6.48 -23.65
C LEU A 632 -25.29 5.60 -22.63
N THR A 633 -26.61 5.42 -22.81
CA THR A 633 -27.42 4.54 -21.96
C THR A 633 -26.91 3.10 -21.99
N GLU A 634 -26.64 2.58 -23.19
CA GLU A 634 -26.09 1.24 -23.38
C GLU A 634 -24.68 1.10 -22.77
N ASN A 635 -23.83 2.12 -22.89
CA ASN A 635 -22.49 2.12 -22.29
C ASN A 635 -22.53 2.13 -20.75
N LEU A 636 -23.46 2.89 -20.15
CA LEU A 636 -23.66 2.93 -18.70
C LEU A 636 -24.16 1.58 -18.15
N GLU A 637 -25.06 0.90 -18.87
CA GLU A 637 -25.51 -0.44 -18.50
C GLU A 637 -24.40 -1.48 -18.65
N LYS A 638 -23.63 -1.40 -19.74
CA LYS A 638 -22.50 -2.31 -20.00
C LYS A 638 -21.36 -2.15 -19.00
N LEU A 639 -21.19 -1.00 -18.34
CA LEU A 639 -20.15 -0.79 -17.32
C LEU A 639 -20.20 -1.87 -16.22
N LYS A 640 -21.41 -2.33 -15.85
CA LYS A 640 -21.61 -3.38 -14.84
C LYS A 640 -21.10 -4.76 -15.28
N MET A 641 -20.85 -4.94 -16.58
CA MET A 641 -20.39 -6.19 -17.21
C MET A 641 -18.88 -6.19 -17.53
N ILE A 642 -18.20 -5.06 -17.34
CA ILE A 642 -16.77 -4.91 -17.60
C ILE A 642 -15.97 -5.59 -16.48
N ASP A 643 -14.80 -6.14 -16.81
CA ASP A 643 -13.91 -6.70 -15.80
C ASP A 643 -13.49 -5.64 -14.79
N GLY A 644 -13.64 -5.95 -13.51
CA GLY A 644 -13.33 -5.03 -12.42
C GLY A 644 -11.86 -4.59 -12.41
N GLU A 645 -10.93 -5.42 -12.89
CA GLU A 645 -9.52 -5.02 -13.01
C GLU A 645 -9.34 -3.86 -13.99
N GLU A 646 -10.14 -3.80 -15.06
CA GLU A 646 -10.09 -2.72 -16.03
C GLU A 646 -10.75 -1.45 -15.48
N VAL A 647 -11.92 -1.55 -14.83
CA VAL A 647 -12.60 -0.40 -14.22
C VAL A 647 -11.72 0.29 -13.18
N VAL A 648 -11.05 -0.51 -12.34
CA VAL A 648 -10.20 0.00 -11.26
C VAL A 648 -8.92 0.67 -11.81
N LYS A 649 -8.38 0.18 -12.93
CA LYS A 649 -7.24 0.81 -13.62
C LYS A 649 -7.57 2.22 -14.14
N PHE A 650 -8.81 2.45 -14.57
CA PHE A 650 -9.31 3.74 -15.02
C PHE A 650 -10.24 4.40 -13.99
N LEU A 651 -10.10 4.10 -12.70
CA LEU A 651 -11.06 4.50 -11.67
C LEU A 651 -11.30 6.02 -11.65
N GLN A 652 -10.22 6.81 -11.70
CA GLN A 652 -10.31 8.27 -11.74
C GLN A 652 -11.07 8.74 -12.98
N ASP A 653 -10.62 8.36 -14.19
CA ASP A 653 -11.22 8.83 -15.44
C ASP A 653 -12.68 8.34 -15.59
N THR A 654 -13.00 7.16 -15.05
CA THR A 654 -14.37 6.61 -15.02
C THR A 654 -15.27 7.42 -14.10
N LEU A 655 -14.82 7.73 -12.88
CA LEU A 655 -15.58 8.57 -11.94
C LEU A 655 -15.76 9.99 -12.49
N ASP A 656 -14.70 10.59 -13.05
CA ASP A 656 -14.76 11.89 -13.70
C ASP A 656 -15.77 11.89 -14.86
N ALA A 657 -15.78 10.85 -15.71
CA ALA A 657 -16.76 10.72 -16.78
C ALA A 657 -18.20 10.64 -16.24
N LEU A 658 -18.44 9.80 -15.23
CA LEU A 658 -19.74 9.63 -14.59
C LEU A 658 -20.29 10.96 -14.02
N PHE A 659 -19.46 11.69 -13.26
CA PHE A 659 -19.89 12.97 -12.70
C PHE A 659 -20.04 14.04 -13.78
N ASN A 660 -19.20 14.06 -14.82
CA ASN A 660 -19.35 15.00 -15.93
C ASN A 660 -20.66 14.77 -16.70
N ILE A 661 -21.06 13.52 -16.94
CA ILE A 661 -22.36 13.17 -17.54
C ILE A 661 -23.50 13.75 -16.69
N MET A 662 -23.45 13.55 -15.37
CA MET A 662 -24.44 14.07 -14.44
C MET A 662 -24.51 15.61 -14.44
N MET A 663 -23.38 16.30 -14.61
CA MET A 663 -23.34 17.77 -14.61
C MET A 663 -23.79 18.40 -15.93
N GLU A 664 -23.39 17.84 -17.08
CA GLU A 664 -23.77 18.34 -18.41
C GLU A 664 -25.26 18.14 -18.69
N HIS A 665 -25.86 17.07 -18.16
CA HIS A 665 -27.29 16.79 -18.26
C HIS A 665 -28.10 17.29 -17.05
N SER A 666 -27.63 18.33 -16.35
CA SER A 666 -28.26 18.83 -15.11
C SER A 666 -29.75 19.20 -15.23
N GLN A 667 -30.23 19.55 -16.42
CA GLN A 667 -31.64 19.91 -16.68
C GLN A 667 -32.57 18.70 -16.86
N THR A 668 -32.03 17.51 -17.09
CA THR A 668 -32.78 16.28 -17.37
C THR A 668 -32.39 15.20 -16.37
N ASP A 669 -33.36 14.50 -15.78
CA ASP A 669 -33.07 13.45 -14.78
C ASP A 669 -32.81 12.06 -15.42
N ASP A 670 -32.77 11.99 -16.76
CA ASP A 670 -32.74 10.74 -17.55
C ASP A 670 -31.53 9.85 -17.26
N TYR A 671 -30.37 10.45 -16.95
CA TYR A 671 -29.11 9.73 -16.71
C TYR A 671 -28.78 9.57 -15.22
N ASP A 672 -29.47 10.28 -14.32
CA ASP A 672 -29.09 10.37 -12.90
C ASP A 672 -29.15 9.01 -12.21
N ILE A 673 -30.18 8.20 -12.50
CA ILE A 673 -30.36 6.84 -11.96
C ILE A 673 -29.26 5.91 -12.49
N LEU A 674 -28.94 5.98 -13.78
CA LEU A 674 -27.92 5.12 -14.41
C LEU A 674 -26.51 5.41 -13.88
N VAL A 675 -26.18 6.71 -13.73
CA VAL A 675 -24.90 7.14 -13.15
C VAL A 675 -24.80 6.73 -11.69
N PHE A 676 -25.88 6.90 -10.90
CA PHE A 676 -25.90 6.48 -9.52
C PHE A 676 -25.68 4.96 -9.38
N ASP A 677 -26.37 4.17 -10.18
CA ASP A 677 -26.20 2.72 -10.24
C ASP A 677 -24.76 2.29 -10.60
N ALA A 678 -24.14 3.00 -11.55
CA ALA A 678 -22.73 2.82 -11.90
C ALA A 678 -21.79 3.12 -10.73
N LEU A 679 -22.04 4.22 -9.98
CA LEU A 679 -21.28 4.56 -8.77
C LEU A 679 -21.41 3.49 -7.69
N ILE A 680 -22.61 2.96 -7.45
CA ILE A 680 -22.83 1.87 -6.49
C ILE A 680 -22.09 0.60 -6.91
N TYR A 681 -22.07 0.29 -8.21
CA TYR A 681 -21.29 -0.83 -8.73
C TYR A 681 -19.79 -0.65 -8.48
N ILE A 682 -19.22 0.52 -8.76
CA ILE A 682 -17.79 0.81 -8.53
C ILE A 682 -17.44 0.74 -7.03
N ILE A 683 -18.24 1.34 -6.15
CA ILE A 683 -18.01 1.27 -4.71
C ILE A 683 -18.13 -0.17 -4.21
N GLY A 684 -19.11 -0.93 -4.71
CA GLY A 684 -19.29 -2.34 -4.41
C GLY A 684 -18.11 -3.20 -4.87
N LEU A 685 -17.50 -2.88 -6.00
CA LEU A 685 -16.30 -3.53 -6.51
C LEU A 685 -15.09 -3.28 -5.61
N ILE A 686 -14.90 -2.05 -5.14
CA ILE A 686 -13.78 -1.67 -4.23
C ILE A 686 -13.94 -2.28 -2.83
N ALA A 687 -15.18 -2.53 -2.41
CA ALA A 687 -15.47 -3.21 -1.15
C ALA A 687 -15.12 -4.72 -1.17
N ASP A 688 -14.86 -5.31 -2.34
CA ASP A 688 -14.37 -6.68 -2.45
C ASP A 688 -12.95 -6.80 -1.88
N ARG A 689 -12.66 -7.91 -1.19
CA ARG A 689 -11.32 -8.24 -0.68
C ARG A 689 -10.24 -8.19 -1.77
N LYS A 690 -10.60 -8.51 -3.02
CA LYS A 690 -9.67 -8.44 -4.16
C LYS A 690 -9.17 -7.02 -4.43
N PHE A 691 -9.98 -6.00 -4.16
CA PHE A 691 -9.73 -4.60 -4.50
C PHE A 691 -9.63 -3.68 -3.27
N GLN A 692 -9.55 -4.24 -2.06
CA GLN A 692 -9.58 -3.47 -0.82
C GLN A 692 -8.49 -2.40 -0.73
N HIS A 693 -7.33 -2.61 -1.36
CA HIS A 693 -6.25 -1.62 -1.43
C HIS A 693 -6.67 -0.31 -2.15
N PHE A 694 -7.64 -0.38 -3.07
CA PHE A 694 -8.19 0.78 -3.79
C PHE A 694 -9.13 1.65 -2.94
N ASN A 695 -9.47 1.27 -1.70
CA ASN A 695 -10.15 2.19 -0.78
C ASN A 695 -9.31 3.45 -0.56
N THR A 696 -7.99 3.30 -0.41
CA THR A 696 -7.06 4.44 -0.26
C THR A 696 -7.05 5.34 -1.50
N VAL A 697 -7.13 4.75 -2.70
CA VAL A 697 -7.20 5.45 -3.99
C VAL A 697 -8.51 6.23 -4.10
N LEU A 698 -9.64 5.62 -3.73
CA LEU A 698 -10.96 6.27 -3.73
C LEU A 698 -10.99 7.45 -2.75
N GLU A 699 -10.45 7.28 -1.55
CA GLU A 699 -10.35 8.38 -0.58
C GLU A 699 -9.45 9.52 -1.05
N ALA A 700 -8.31 9.20 -1.67
CA ALA A 700 -7.42 10.19 -2.26
C ALA A 700 -8.12 10.95 -3.41
N TYR A 701 -8.88 10.26 -4.26
CA TYR A 701 -9.67 10.87 -5.33
C TYR A 701 -10.71 11.86 -4.76
N ILE A 702 -11.52 11.44 -3.78
CA ILE A 702 -12.53 12.30 -3.15
C ILE A 702 -11.88 13.55 -2.55
N LYS A 703 -10.74 13.40 -1.87
CA LYS A 703 -10.07 14.52 -1.20
C LYS A 703 -9.36 15.46 -2.17
N GLN A 704 -8.70 14.95 -3.22
CA GLN A 704 -7.74 15.75 -4.02
C GLN A 704 -8.19 16.03 -5.46
N HIS A 705 -8.99 15.17 -6.09
CA HIS A 705 -9.29 15.26 -7.54
C HIS A 705 -10.77 15.53 -7.87
N PHE A 706 -11.69 15.12 -6.99
CA PHE A 706 -13.12 15.31 -7.21
C PHE A 706 -13.48 16.81 -7.31
N SER A 707 -14.23 17.18 -8.37
CA SER A 707 -14.50 18.57 -8.74
C SER A 707 -15.97 18.90 -9.01
N ALA A 708 -16.89 17.93 -8.94
CA ALA A 708 -18.29 18.14 -9.28
C ALA A 708 -19.07 18.85 -8.15
N THR A 709 -19.41 20.13 -8.35
CA THR A 709 -19.97 21.02 -7.31
C THR A 709 -21.48 20.87 -7.10
N LEU A 710 -22.25 20.45 -8.11
CA LEU A 710 -23.71 20.27 -8.02
C LEU A 710 -24.13 18.81 -7.87
N ALA A 711 -23.17 17.88 -7.84
CA ALA A 711 -23.44 16.45 -7.72
C ALA A 711 -24.25 16.11 -6.46
N TYR A 712 -24.08 16.85 -5.36
CA TYR A 712 -24.84 16.60 -4.13
C TYR A 712 -26.36 16.69 -4.33
N LYS A 713 -26.88 17.65 -5.12
CA LYS A 713 -28.34 17.81 -5.34
C LYS A 713 -28.92 16.57 -6.02
N LYS A 714 -28.25 16.08 -7.07
CA LYS A 714 -28.66 14.92 -7.86
C LYS A 714 -28.50 13.61 -7.07
N LEU A 715 -27.34 13.40 -6.42
CA LEU A 715 -27.12 12.20 -5.59
C LEU A 715 -28.14 12.08 -4.46
N MET A 716 -28.47 13.19 -3.79
CA MET A 716 -29.49 13.20 -2.73
C MET A 716 -30.89 12.91 -3.29
N SER A 717 -31.24 13.47 -4.45
CA SER A 717 -32.53 13.22 -5.11
C SER A 717 -32.72 11.74 -5.47
N VAL A 718 -31.71 11.11 -6.09
CA VAL A 718 -31.77 9.69 -6.47
C VAL A 718 -31.80 8.79 -5.25
N LEU A 719 -30.96 9.07 -4.23
CA LEU A 719 -30.96 8.30 -2.98
C LEU A 719 -32.31 8.37 -2.27
N LYS A 720 -32.92 9.57 -2.20
CA LYS A 720 -34.26 9.76 -1.67
C LYS A 720 -35.30 8.94 -2.44
N THR A 721 -35.25 8.96 -3.77
CA THR A 721 -36.16 8.19 -4.63
C THR A 721 -36.08 6.69 -4.34
N TYR A 722 -34.87 6.12 -4.22
CA TYR A 722 -34.71 4.70 -3.87
C TYR A 722 -35.23 4.35 -2.46
N LEU A 723 -35.02 5.24 -1.49
CA LEU A 723 -35.56 5.07 -0.14
C LEU A 723 -37.09 5.14 -0.12
N ASP A 724 -37.68 6.08 -0.85
CA ASP A 724 -39.13 6.26 -0.95
C ASP A 724 -39.80 5.04 -1.61
N VAL A 725 -39.25 4.54 -2.73
CA VAL A 725 -39.72 3.31 -3.40
C VAL A 725 -39.64 2.10 -2.46
N SER A 726 -38.52 1.95 -1.76
CA SER A 726 -38.32 0.84 -0.82
C SER A 726 -39.26 0.93 0.39
N SER A 727 -39.58 2.14 0.86
CA SER A 727 -40.51 2.36 1.98
C SER A 727 -41.96 1.94 1.65
N ARG A 728 -42.33 1.96 0.36
CA ARG A 728 -43.63 1.50 -0.15
C ARG A 728 -43.73 -0.03 -0.30
N GLY A 729 -42.64 -0.76 -0.02
CA GLY A 729 -42.59 -2.22 -0.13
C GLY A 729 -42.34 -2.72 -1.55
N GLU A 730 -42.00 -1.84 -2.49
CA GLU A 730 -41.67 -2.20 -3.87
C GLU A 730 -40.29 -2.86 -3.96
N ARG A 731 -40.08 -3.74 -4.95
CA ARG A 731 -38.77 -4.39 -5.16
C ARG A 731 -37.78 -3.40 -5.76
N CYS A 732 -36.89 -2.88 -4.92
CA CYS A 732 -35.70 -2.14 -5.35
C CYS A 732 -34.47 -3.06 -5.19
N GLU A 733 -33.95 -3.62 -6.27
CA GLU A 733 -32.76 -4.49 -6.20
C GLU A 733 -31.45 -3.75 -5.77
N PRO A 734 -31.20 -2.48 -6.17
CA PRO A 734 -29.96 -1.78 -5.81
C PRO A 734 -29.86 -1.32 -4.35
N ILE A 735 -30.98 -1.09 -3.65
CA ILE A 735 -31.01 -0.34 -2.37
C ILE A 735 -30.12 -0.94 -1.28
N LEU A 736 -30.01 -2.27 -1.18
CA LEU A 736 -29.12 -2.89 -0.20
C LEU A 736 -27.65 -2.59 -0.49
N ARG A 737 -27.25 -2.56 -1.77
CA ARG A 737 -25.90 -2.20 -2.18
C ARG A 737 -25.67 -0.71 -1.93
N THR A 738 -26.67 0.13 -2.19
CA THR A 738 -26.66 1.56 -1.88
C THR A 738 -26.44 1.82 -0.38
N LEU A 739 -27.15 1.11 0.51
CA LEU A 739 -26.98 1.25 1.96
C LEU A 739 -25.60 0.76 2.44
N LYS A 740 -25.02 -0.26 1.80
CA LYS A 740 -23.64 -0.68 2.09
C LYS A 740 -22.60 0.33 1.62
N ALA A 741 -22.89 1.05 0.53
CA ALA A 741 -22.05 2.10 -0.03
C ALA A 741 -22.30 3.49 0.59
N LEU A 742 -23.18 3.58 1.59
CA LEU A 742 -23.69 4.84 2.13
C LEU A 742 -22.57 5.79 2.60
N GLU A 743 -21.54 5.24 3.25
CA GLU A 743 -20.36 5.99 3.70
C GLU A 743 -19.73 6.79 2.54
N TYR A 744 -19.40 6.12 1.43
CA TYR A 744 -18.76 6.77 0.28
C TYR A 744 -19.70 7.71 -0.47
N ILE A 745 -20.99 7.39 -0.57
CA ILE A 745 -22.00 8.27 -1.18
C ILE A 745 -22.05 9.60 -0.41
N PHE A 746 -22.09 9.55 0.92
CA PHE A 746 -22.08 10.77 1.73
C PHE A 746 -20.74 11.50 1.67
N LYS A 747 -19.59 10.81 1.61
CA LYS A 747 -18.30 11.45 1.34
C LYS A 747 -18.33 12.27 0.05
N PHE A 748 -18.95 11.76 -1.03
CA PHE A 748 -19.16 12.53 -2.27
C PHE A 748 -20.11 13.72 -2.10
N ILE A 749 -21.25 13.53 -1.44
CA ILE A 749 -22.24 14.60 -1.15
C ILE A 749 -21.59 15.74 -0.34
N VAL A 750 -20.90 15.40 0.74
CA VAL A 750 -20.23 16.36 1.64
C VAL A 750 -19.12 17.08 0.89
N ARG A 751 -18.25 16.36 0.17
CA ARG A 751 -17.17 16.98 -0.61
C ARG A 751 -17.72 17.92 -1.69
N SER A 752 -18.76 17.50 -2.41
CA SER A 752 -19.44 18.32 -3.42
C SER A 752 -20.01 19.61 -2.80
N ARG A 753 -20.66 19.50 -1.64
CA ARG A 753 -21.18 20.66 -0.88
C ARG A 753 -20.07 21.60 -0.41
N MET A 754 -18.94 21.08 0.08
CA MET A 754 -17.78 21.88 0.48
C MET A 754 -17.23 22.68 -0.70
N LEU A 755 -17.06 22.04 -1.86
CA LEU A 755 -16.59 22.70 -3.09
C LEU A 755 -17.56 23.79 -3.54
N TYR A 756 -18.87 23.52 -3.51
CA TYR A 756 -19.88 24.52 -3.79
C TYR A 756 -19.82 25.71 -2.83
N SER A 757 -19.63 25.45 -1.52
CA SER A 757 -19.49 26.50 -0.50
C SER A 757 -18.29 27.40 -0.75
N GLN A 758 -17.16 26.81 -1.15
CA GLN A 758 -15.93 27.54 -1.46
C GLN A 758 -16.06 28.45 -2.68
N LEU A 759 -16.83 28.04 -3.70
CA LEU A 759 -17.02 28.83 -4.92
C LEU A 759 -18.07 29.93 -4.79
N TYR A 760 -19.11 29.71 -3.98
CA TYR A 760 -20.27 30.61 -3.88
C TYR A 760 -20.44 31.25 -2.49
N GLU A 761 -19.38 31.28 -1.67
CA GLU A 761 -19.36 31.89 -0.33
C GLU A 761 -20.51 31.43 0.58
N GLY A 762 -20.85 30.14 0.53
CA GLY A 762 -21.87 29.55 1.41
C GLY A 762 -23.34 29.82 1.03
N LYS A 763 -23.63 30.35 -0.18
CA LYS A 763 -25.01 30.46 -0.68
C LYS A 763 -25.71 29.08 -0.74
N GLU A 764 -27.05 29.10 -0.63
CA GLU A 764 -27.95 27.92 -0.64
C GLU A 764 -27.76 26.91 0.52
N GLN A 765 -27.20 27.33 1.65
CA GLN A 765 -27.08 26.47 2.85
C GLN A 765 -28.45 25.94 3.32
N THR A 766 -29.49 26.79 3.36
CA THR A 766 -30.82 26.40 3.82
C THR A 766 -31.48 25.34 2.92
N GLU A 767 -31.32 25.44 1.60
CA GLU A 767 -31.88 24.48 0.64
C GLU A 767 -31.19 23.11 0.77
N PHE A 768 -29.87 23.10 1.00
CA PHE A 768 -29.13 21.90 1.30
C PHE A 768 -29.60 21.27 2.61
N GLU A 769 -29.77 22.07 3.66
CA GLU A 769 -30.25 21.59 4.95
C GLU A 769 -31.65 20.99 4.86
N ASP A 770 -32.56 21.63 4.15
CA ASP A 770 -33.91 21.12 3.89
C ASP A 770 -33.89 19.82 3.08
N SER A 771 -33.00 19.72 2.08
CA SER A 771 -32.84 18.51 1.28
C SER A 771 -32.30 17.34 2.13
N LEU A 772 -31.37 17.62 3.06
CA LEU A 772 -30.83 16.64 3.97
C LEU A 772 -31.89 16.17 4.97
N ARG A 773 -32.67 17.10 5.53
CA ARG A 773 -33.80 16.77 6.41
C ARG A 773 -34.80 15.84 5.72
N ARG A 774 -35.21 16.17 4.49
CA ARG A 774 -36.12 15.32 3.69
C ARG A 774 -35.54 13.94 3.43
N LEU A 775 -34.22 13.82 3.23
CA LEU A 775 -33.56 12.54 3.06
C LEU A 775 -33.62 11.69 4.35
N PHE A 776 -33.32 12.29 5.50
CA PHE A 776 -33.45 11.63 6.81
C PHE A 776 -34.91 11.25 7.11
N GLU A 777 -35.89 12.08 6.72
CA GLU A 777 -37.31 11.73 6.79
C GLU A 777 -37.65 10.48 5.94
N SER A 778 -37.11 10.36 4.73
CA SER A 778 -37.26 9.15 3.90
C SER A 778 -36.62 7.92 4.55
N ILE A 779 -35.47 8.06 5.21
CA ILE A 779 -34.87 6.99 6.02
C ILE A 779 -35.79 6.62 7.20
N ASN A 780 -36.37 7.61 7.89
CA ASN A 780 -37.31 7.37 8.99
C ASN A 780 -38.57 6.63 8.50
N ASN A 781 -39.07 6.95 7.31
CA ASN A 781 -40.19 6.23 6.70
C ASN A 781 -39.83 4.77 6.38
N LEU A 782 -38.60 4.49 5.93
CA LEU A 782 -38.10 3.13 5.76
C LEU A 782 -38.07 2.38 7.12
N MET A 783 -37.67 3.04 8.20
CA MET A 783 -37.65 2.45 9.55
C MET A 783 -39.06 2.19 10.13
N LYS A 784 -40.05 3.01 9.79
CA LYS A 784 -41.47 2.82 10.18
C LYS A 784 -42.16 1.69 9.41
N SER A 785 -41.63 1.29 8.26
CA SER A 785 -42.29 0.32 7.39
C SER A 785 -42.35 -1.08 8.03
N ASN A 786 -43.49 -1.77 7.84
CA ASN A 786 -43.77 -3.08 8.44
C ASN A 786 -43.58 -4.25 7.46
N TYR A 787 -43.06 -4.00 6.26
CA TYR A 787 -42.89 -5.03 5.24
C TYR A 787 -41.71 -5.95 5.56
N THR A 788 -41.89 -7.26 5.41
CA THR A 788 -40.82 -8.25 5.63
C THR A 788 -39.60 -8.04 4.72
N THR A 789 -39.81 -7.52 3.51
CA THR A 789 -38.75 -7.14 2.56
C THR A 789 -37.86 -6.00 3.05
N THR A 790 -38.35 -5.16 3.96
CA THR A 790 -37.63 -3.98 4.47
C THR A 790 -36.77 -4.27 5.69
N LEU A 791 -36.96 -5.41 6.37
CA LEU A 791 -36.23 -5.75 7.60
C LEU A 791 -34.70 -5.75 7.40
N LEU A 792 -34.26 -6.31 6.27
CA LEU A 792 -32.84 -6.38 5.94
C LEU A 792 -32.26 -4.99 5.59
N LEU A 793 -33.09 -4.09 5.06
CA LEU A 793 -32.74 -2.69 4.78
C LEU A 793 -32.67 -1.86 6.07
N GLN A 794 -33.58 -2.08 7.01
CA GLN A 794 -33.58 -1.46 8.33
C GLN A 794 -32.32 -1.83 9.13
N VAL A 795 -31.91 -3.11 9.07
CA VAL A 795 -30.64 -3.56 9.67
C VAL A 795 -29.44 -2.89 9.01
N ALA A 796 -29.42 -2.78 7.67
CA ALA A 796 -28.34 -2.13 6.96
C ALA A 796 -28.27 -0.62 7.28
N ALA A 797 -29.40 0.08 7.33
CA ALA A 797 -29.47 1.48 7.71
C ALA A 797 -28.91 1.72 9.12
N LEU A 798 -29.31 0.90 10.11
CA LEU A 798 -28.79 0.99 11.48
C LEU A 798 -27.27 0.77 11.57
N LYS A 799 -26.72 -0.06 10.68
CA LYS A 799 -25.29 -0.39 10.66
C LYS A 799 -24.43 0.66 9.96
N TYR A 800 -24.89 1.23 8.84
CA TYR A 800 -24.07 2.12 8.01
C TYR A 800 -24.40 3.60 8.17
N LEU A 801 -25.50 3.97 8.84
CA LEU A 801 -25.79 5.38 9.13
C LEU A 801 -24.78 6.02 10.10
N PRO A 802 -24.31 5.36 11.17
CA PRO A 802 -23.36 5.98 12.09
C PRO A 802 -22.02 6.37 11.44
N THR A 803 -21.55 5.60 10.45
CA THR A 803 -20.26 5.87 9.76
C THR A 803 -20.30 7.16 8.94
N VAL A 804 -21.48 7.61 8.53
CA VAL A 804 -21.71 8.83 7.76
C VAL A 804 -21.66 10.09 8.63
N LEU A 805 -21.95 9.99 9.92
CA LEU A 805 -22.15 11.15 10.80
C LEU A 805 -20.92 12.02 10.91
N HIS A 806 -19.72 11.42 10.86
CA HIS A 806 -18.47 12.16 10.94
C HIS A 806 -18.31 13.16 9.78
N ASP A 807 -18.65 12.73 8.55
CA ASP A 807 -18.54 13.57 7.36
C ASP A 807 -19.67 14.62 7.33
N VAL A 808 -20.90 14.24 7.69
CA VAL A 808 -22.06 15.16 7.68
C VAL A 808 -21.92 16.28 8.70
N GLU A 809 -21.35 16.01 9.87
CA GLU A 809 -21.08 17.04 10.90
C GLU A 809 -20.20 18.19 10.38
N THR A 810 -19.42 17.98 9.32
CA THR A 810 -18.56 19.05 8.75
C THR A 810 -19.33 20.11 7.97
N VAL A 811 -20.56 19.81 7.52
CA VAL A 811 -21.36 20.68 6.62
C VAL A 811 -22.77 20.97 7.16
N PHE A 812 -23.18 20.32 8.26
CA PHE A 812 -24.51 20.42 8.84
C PHE A 812 -24.44 20.66 10.35
N ASP A 813 -25.42 21.38 10.90
CA ASP A 813 -25.44 21.69 12.32
C ASP A 813 -25.64 20.45 13.20
N GLY A 814 -24.81 20.33 14.25
CA GLY A 814 -24.79 19.17 15.14
C GLY A 814 -26.05 19.06 16.00
N SER A 815 -26.66 20.18 16.40
CA SER A 815 -27.88 20.17 17.21
C SER A 815 -29.07 19.64 16.41
N LEU A 816 -29.21 20.08 15.16
CA LEU A 816 -30.24 19.64 14.22
C LEU A 816 -30.03 18.18 13.80
N LEU A 817 -28.78 17.76 13.58
CA LEU A 817 -28.46 16.36 13.28
C LEU A 817 -28.87 15.44 14.45
N SER A 818 -28.64 15.89 15.68
CA SER A 818 -29.03 15.18 16.89
C SER A 818 -30.55 15.03 17.01
N GLN A 819 -31.33 16.03 16.59
CA GLN A 819 -32.79 15.94 16.50
C GLN A 819 -33.25 14.92 15.45
N LEU A 820 -32.63 14.93 14.26
CA LEU A 820 -32.95 13.95 13.20
C LEU A 820 -32.64 12.51 13.65
N LEU A 821 -31.53 12.31 14.37
CA LEU A 821 -31.17 11.03 14.96
C LEU A 821 -32.14 10.61 16.07
N PHE A 822 -32.59 11.55 16.90
CA PHE A 822 -33.63 11.28 17.91
C PHE A 822 -34.91 10.76 17.24
N ASP A 823 -35.38 11.44 16.19
CA ASP A 823 -36.56 11.01 15.43
C ASP A 823 -36.36 9.63 14.76
N PHE A 824 -35.15 9.38 14.25
CA PHE A 824 -34.77 8.10 13.66
C PHE A 824 -34.85 6.95 14.66
N TYR A 825 -34.37 7.09 15.89
CA TYR A 825 -34.43 5.99 16.87
C TYR A 825 -35.83 5.79 17.45
N ILE A 826 -36.58 6.87 17.67
CA ILE A 826 -37.95 6.80 18.22
C ILE A 826 -38.92 6.15 17.23
N CYS A 827 -38.72 6.33 15.92
CA CYS A 827 -39.64 5.78 14.93
C CYS A 827 -39.57 4.25 14.80
N ILE A 828 -38.57 3.60 15.41
CA ILE A 828 -38.40 2.14 15.36
C ILE A 828 -39.19 1.50 16.52
N PRO A 829 -40.10 0.54 16.26
CA PRO A 829 -40.86 -0.13 17.32
C PRO A 829 -39.97 -0.74 18.41
N PRO A 830 -40.39 -0.73 19.69
CA PRO A 830 -39.58 -1.20 20.82
C PRO A 830 -39.28 -2.70 20.77
N ASP A 831 -40.18 -3.50 20.16
CA ASP A 831 -40.05 -4.95 20.08
C ASP A 831 -39.16 -5.45 18.93
N LYS A 832 -38.69 -4.55 18.05
CA LYS A 832 -37.92 -4.89 16.85
C LYS A 832 -36.50 -4.31 16.88
N LEU A 833 -35.53 -5.09 16.40
CA LEU A 833 -34.15 -4.66 16.11
C LEU A 833 -33.37 -4.08 17.31
N GLN A 834 -33.74 -4.39 18.55
CA GLN A 834 -33.12 -3.79 19.74
C GLN A 834 -31.59 -4.02 19.80
N LYS A 835 -31.10 -5.19 19.37
CA LYS A 835 -29.65 -5.49 19.30
C LYS A 835 -28.92 -4.50 18.39
N GLN A 836 -29.47 -4.26 17.20
CA GLN A 836 -28.93 -3.39 16.18
C GLN A 836 -29.06 -1.91 16.57
N LYS A 837 -30.15 -1.52 17.25
CA LYS A 837 -30.31 -0.17 17.81
C LYS A 837 -29.21 0.16 18.80
N VAL A 838 -28.99 -0.73 19.79
CA VAL A 838 -27.98 -0.54 20.83
C VAL A 838 -26.58 -0.46 20.19
N ALA A 839 -26.25 -1.36 19.26
CA ALA A 839 -24.96 -1.31 18.56
C ALA A 839 -24.75 0.00 17.78
N SER A 840 -25.79 0.48 17.07
CA SER A 840 -25.77 1.75 16.35
C SER A 840 -25.56 2.95 17.29
N MET A 841 -26.24 2.97 18.45
CA MET A 841 -26.04 4.00 19.48
C MET A 841 -24.62 3.97 20.05
N THR A 842 -24.02 2.80 20.21
CA THR A 842 -22.64 2.65 20.69
C THR A 842 -21.64 3.34 19.76
N GLU A 843 -21.84 3.23 18.44
CA GLU A 843 -21.02 3.92 17.44
C GLU A 843 -21.22 5.45 17.48
N ILE A 844 -22.46 5.92 17.70
CA ILE A 844 -22.74 7.36 17.84
C ILE A 844 -22.07 7.96 19.08
N VAL A 845 -22.09 7.25 20.21
CA VAL A 845 -21.43 7.71 21.44
C VAL A 845 -19.91 7.84 21.24
N GLY A 846 -19.31 6.99 20.41
CA GLY A 846 -17.91 7.09 20.02
C GLY A 846 -17.59 8.26 19.07
N SER A 847 -18.59 8.91 18.47
CA SER A 847 -18.41 10.00 17.51
C SER A 847 -18.15 11.36 18.18
N LYS A 848 -17.64 12.32 17.40
CA LYS A 848 -17.44 13.72 17.87
C LYS A 848 -18.75 14.42 18.21
N LEU A 849 -19.87 13.98 17.64
CA LEU A 849 -21.19 14.54 17.91
C LEU A 849 -21.53 14.45 19.41
N PHE A 850 -21.26 13.31 20.04
CA PHE A 850 -21.57 13.10 21.46
C PHE A 850 -20.60 13.83 22.42
N GLN A 851 -19.49 14.37 21.91
CA GLN A 851 -18.58 15.20 22.71
C GLN A 851 -19.13 16.62 22.95
N LYS A 852 -20.09 17.08 22.14
CA LYS A 852 -20.75 18.38 22.29
C LYS A 852 -21.92 18.32 23.29
N GLN A 853 -21.95 19.25 24.23
CA GLN A 853 -22.98 19.31 25.27
C GLN A 853 -24.41 19.40 24.70
N GLU A 854 -24.64 20.29 23.73
CA GLU A 854 -25.96 20.51 23.11
C GLU A 854 -26.51 19.24 22.42
N CYS A 855 -25.63 18.42 21.85
CA CYS A 855 -26.01 17.17 21.21
C CYS A 855 -26.33 16.08 22.25
N ARG A 856 -25.57 16.04 23.36
CA ARG A 856 -25.84 15.12 24.48
C ARG A 856 -27.18 15.39 25.13
N ASP A 857 -27.54 16.66 25.31
CA ASP A 857 -28.82 17.05 25.92
C ASP A 857 -30.04 16.48 25.16
N ILE A 858 -29.90 16.26 23.85
CA ILE A 858 -30.94 15.68 22.99
C ILE A 858 -30.88 14.15 22.96
N LEU A 859 -29.68 13.58 22.77
CA LEU A 859 -29.51 12.15 22.50
C LEU A 859 -29.49 11.29 23.77
N LEU A 860 -28.90 11.77 24.86
CA LEU A 860 -28.70 11.00 26.09
C LEU A 860 -30.03 10.52 26.69
N PRO A 861 -31.08 11.37 26.86
CA PRO A 861 -32.35 10.90 27.44
C PRO A 861 -32.98 9.75 26.66
N MET A 862 -32.90 9.79 25.32
CA MET A 862 -33.39 8.73 24.45
C MET A 862 -32.57 7.45 24.62
N MET A 863 -31.24 7.54 24.61
CA MET A 863 -30.36 6.38 24.81
C MET A 863 -30.58 5.72 26.18
N LEU A 864 -30.78 6.50 27.25
CA LEU A 864 -31.06 5.98 28.59
C LEU A 864 -32.40 5.25 28.67
N ARG A 865 -33.43 5.75 27.98
CA ARG A 865 -34.73 5.07 27.91
C ARG A 865 -34.61 3.71 27.22
N GLU A 866 -33.94 3.66 26.07
CA GLU A 866 -33.74 2.43 25.30
C GLU A 866 -32.84 1.42 26.02
N LEU A 867 -31.80 1.91 26.71
CA LEU A 867 -30.95 1.12 27.61
C LEU A 867 -31.76 0.54 28.77
N SER A 868 -32.65 1.31 29.40
CA SER A 868 -33.47 0.82 30.49
C SER A 868 -34.38 -0.33 30.05
N VAL A 869 -34.99 -0.22 28.87
CA VAL A 869 -35.80 -1.31 28.29
C VAL A 869 -34.93 -2.53 27.99
N ALA A 870 -33.80 -2.32 27.31
CA ALA A 870 -32.86 -3.40 26.97
C ALA A 870 -32.32 -4.12 28.22
N LEU A 871 -32.03 -3.39 29.31
CA LEU A 871 -31.52 -3.91 30.57
C LEU A 871 -32.59 -4.58 31.45
N THR A 872 -33.86 -4.23 31.29
CA THR A 872 -34.97 -4.85 32.05
C THR A 872 -35.36 -6.21 31.48
N GLU A 873 -35.26 -6.41 30.16
CA GLU A 873 -35.55 -7.68 29.49
C GLU A 873 -34.40 -8.71 29.52
N VAL A 874 -33.31 -8.39 30.24
CA VAL A 874 -32.04 -9.14 30.31
C VAL A 874 -32.21 -10.59 30.77
N VAL A 875 -33.27 -10.92 31.50
CA VAL A 875 -33.51 -12.28 32.03
C VAL A 875 -33.85 -13.29 30.92
N ASN A 876 -34.38 -12.84 29.77
CA ASN A 876 -34.86 -13.72 28.70
C ASN A 876 -34.06 -13.62 27.37
N ARG A 877 -33.01 -12.80 27.31
CA ARG A 877 -32.25 -12.50 26.07
C ARG A 877 -30.86 -13.12 26.02
N SER A 878 -30.30 -13.23 24.80
CA SER A 878 -29.02 -13.89 24.53
C SER A 878 -27.84 -13.22 25.27
N PRO A 879 -26.75 -13.94 25.58
CA PRO A 879 -25.54 -13.35 26.21
C PRO A 879 -24.93 -12.18 25.42
N ASP A 880 -25.04 -12.19 24.10
CA ASP A 880 -24.53 -11.12 23.23
C ASP A 880 -25.32 -9.80 23.37
N ASP A 881 -26.64 -9.88 23.53
CA ASP A 881 -27.49 -8.67 23.67
C ASP A 881 -27.19 -7.94 24.98
N ARG A 882 -26.79 -8.70 26.00
CA ARG A 882 -26.36 -8.19 27.31
C ARG A 882 -25.03 -7.46 27.20
N ARG A 883 -24.09 -8.00 26.42
CA ARG A 883 -22.77 -7.38 26.18
C ARG A 883 -22.90 -6.02 25.50
N ASN A 884 -23.70 -5.92 24.44
CA ASN A 884 -23.89 -4.66 23.70
C ASN A 884 -24.45 -3.54 24.58
N SER A 885 -25.40 -3.87 25.46
CA SER A 885 -26.03 -2.88 26.35
C SER A 885 -25.07 -2.37 27.42
N VAL A 886 -24.20 -3.24 27.95
CA VAL A 886 -23.13 -2.87 28.89
C VAL A 886 -22.07 -2.03 28.19
N GLU A 887 -21.71 -2.37 26.95
CA GLU A 887 -20.73 -1.63 26.17
C GLU A 887 -21.20 -0.20 25.83
N LEU A 888 -22.48 -0.02 25.49
CA LEU A 888 -23.07 1.30 25.30
C LEU A 888 -22.99 2.14 26.58
N LEU A 889 -23.36 1.57 27.74
CA LEU A 889 -23.27 2.25 29.03
C LEU A 889 -21.83 2.65 29.36
N ASN A 890 -20.87 1.76 29.13
CA ASN A 890 -19.45 2.02 29.35
C ASN A 890 -18.94 3.18 28.47
N ASN A 891 -19.31 3.21 27.18
CA ASN A 891 -18.93 4.28 26.28
C ASN A 891 -19.51 5.64 26.73
N ILE A 892 -20.77 5.67 27.18
CA ILE A 892 -21.40 6.90 27.69
C ILE A 892 -20.63 7.41 28.91
N LEU A 893 -20.36 6.54 29.88
CA LEU A 893 -19.64 6.90 31.11
C LEU A 893 -18.20 7.34 30.82
N GLU A 894 -17.52 6.71 29.85
CA GLU A 894 -16.19 7.10 29.41
C GLU A 894 -16.18 8.52 28.85
N VAL A 895 -17.11 8.84 27.93
CA VAL A 895 -17.20 10.20 27.39
C VAL A 895 -17.50 11.21 28.49
N LEU A 896 -18.43 10.91 29.41
CA LEU A 896 -18.80 11.83 30.51
C LEU A 896 -17.70 12.00 31.57
N SER A 897 -16.76 11.06 31.65
CA SER A 897 -15.61 11.14 32.58
C SER A 897 -14.46 12.00 32.06
N ARG A 898 -14.51 12.43 30.79
CA ARG A 898 -13.47 13.29 30.21
C ARG A 898 -13.62 14.74 30.68
N THR A 899 -12.49 15.43 30.82
CA THR A 899 -12.45 16.83 31.25
C THR A 899 -12.66 17.84 30.11
N ASP A 900 -12.58 17.39 28.85
CA ASP A 900 -12.64 18.25 27.65
C ASP A 900 -14.03 18.34 27.00
N VAL A 901 -15.04 17.67 27.56
CA VAL A 901 -16.38 17.57 26.95
C VAL A 901 -17.40 18.57 27.51
N GLY A 902 -17.01 19.50 28.37
CA GLY A 902 -17.92 20.48 28.99
C GLY A 902 -18.62 19.97 30.24
N ALA A 903 -19.74 20.59 30.64
CA ALA A 903 -20.44 20.22 31.88
C ALA A 903 -21.16 18.86 31.75
N THR A 904 -20.87 17.92 32.66
CA THR A 904 -21.39 16.54 32.64
C THR A 904 -22.23 16.17 33.87
N PHE A 905 -22.24 17.01 34.91
CA PHE A 905 -22.92 16.72 36.18
C PHE A 905 -24.41 16.36 36.02
N LYS A 906 -25.14 17.15 35.21
CA LYS A 906 -26.57 16.90 34.93
C LYS A 906 -26.78 15.57 34.20
N HIS A 907 -25.90 15.23 33.25
CA HIS A 907 -25.95 13.97 32.51
C HIS A 907 -25.72 12.76 33.42
N ILE A 908 -24.78 12.88 34.36
CA ILE A 908 -24.51 11.84 35.37
C ILE A 908 -25.73 11.67 36.28
N GLN A 909 -26.35 12.77 36.72
CA GLN A 909 -27.57 12.73 37.52
C GLN A 909 -28.71 12.00 36.76
N ASP A 910 -28.92 12.30 35.48
CA ASP A 910 -29.94 11.65 34.66
C ASP A 910 -29.70 10.13 34.51
N ILE A 911 -28.44 9.70 34.39
CA ILE A 911 -28.05 8.27 34.39
C ILE A 911 -28.40 7.60 35.72
N VAL A 912 -28.03 8.24 36.84
CA VAL A 912 -28.26 7.70 38.18
C VAL A 912 -29.76 7.54 38.44
N VAL A 913 -30.57 8.56 38.11
CA VAL A 913 -32.02 8.51 38.30
C VAL A 913 -32.67 7.44 37.42
N SER A 914 -32.24 7.31 36.16
CA SER A 914 -32.92 6.47 35.18
C SER A 914 -32.50 5.01 35.21
N LEU A 915 -31.20 4.72 35.45
CA LEU A 915 -30.64 3.39 35.25
C LEU A 915 -30.16 2.69 36.53
N LEU A 916 -29.89 3.40 37.63
CA LEU A 916 -29.25 2.81 38.82
C LEU A 916 -30.03 1.60 39.38
N ARG A 917 -31.36 1.73 39.48
CA ARG A 917 -32.23 0.65 39.97
C ARG A 917 -32.20 -0.56 39.05
N THR A 918 -32.23 -0.33 37.74
CA THR A 918 -32.21 -1.37 36.71
C THR A 918 -30.86 -2.08 36.70
N ILE A 919 -29.75 -1.33 36.71
CA ILE A 919 -28.38 -1.86 36.79
C ILE A 919 -28.21 -2.72 38.05
N ASN A 920 -28.63 -2.24 39.21
CA ASN A 920 -28.51 -2.98 40.47
C ASN A 920 -29.26 -4.32 40.42
N ARG A 921 -30.49 -4.34 39.89
CA ARG A 921 -31.26 -5.58 39.71
C ARG A 921 -30.56 -6.54 38.75
N THR A 922 -30.06 -6.02 37.64
CA THR A 922 -29.36 -6.81 36.62
C THR A 922 -28.05 -7.41 37.16
N VAL A 923 -27.24 -6.64 37.88
CA VAL A 923 -26.00 -7.11 38.51
C VAL A 923 -26.27 -8.16 39.59
N ILE A 924 -27.32 -7.98 40.40
CA ILE A 924 -27.74 -8.98 41.40
C ILE A 924 -28.14 -10.29 40.73
N THR A 925 -28.80 -10.22 39.57
CA THR A 925 -29.28 -11.40 38.84
C THR A 925 -28.15 -12.14 38.12
N MET A 926 -27.08 -11.44 37.70
CA MET A 926 -25.94 -12.03 36.99
C MET A 926 -25.02 -12.90 37.86
N GLY A 927 -25.04 -12.75 39.20
CA GLY A 927 -24.23 -13.54 40.14
C GLY A 927 -22.72 -13.20 40.12
N ARG A 928 -22.02 -13.24 41.26
CA ARG A 928 -20.68 -12.60 41.47
C ARG A 928 -19.53 -13.05 40.54
N GLU A 929 -19.66 -14.16 39.82
CA GLU A 929 -18.60 -14.76 38.99
C GLU A 929 -18.72 -14.44 37.49
N HIS A 930 -19.74 -13.67 37.07
CA HIS A 930 -19.97 -13.41 35.65
C HIS A 930 -18.95 -12.40 35.07
N ALA A 931 -18.28 -12.75 33.96
CA ALA A 931 -17.21 -11.94 33.35
C ALA A 931 -17.58 -10.47 33.05
N LEU A 932 -18.86 -10.19 32.79
CA LEU A 932 -19.38 -8.84 32.52
C LEU A 932 -19.56 -7.96 33.78
N ILE A 933 -19.43 -8.50 35.00
CA ILE A 933 -19.65 -7.75 36.25
C ILE A 933 -18.50 -6.80 36.59
N VAL A 934 -17.28 -7.10 36.14
CA VAL A 934 -16.12 -6.21 36.32
C VAL A 934 -16.37 -4.89 35.59
N CYS A 935 -16.98 -4.92 34.40
CA CYS A 935 -17.43 -3.74 33.66
C CYS A 935 -18.52 -2.94 34.40
N CYS A 936 -19.52 -3.60 34.99
CA CYS A 936 -20.63 -2.91 35.69
C CYS A 936 -20.24 -2.36 37.07
N ARG A 937 -19.31 -2.99 37.80
CA ARG A 937 -18.89 -2.56 39.15
C ARG A 937 -18.07 -1.27 39.16
N VAL A 938 -17.35 -0.99 38.07
CA VAL A 938 -16.57 0.24 37.92
C VAL A 938 -17.48 1.47 37.79
N GLY A 939 -18.55 1.40 37.00
CA GLY A 939 -19.51 2.50 36.84
C GLY A 939 -20.25 2.88 38.13
N ALA A 940 -20.47 1.91 39.04
CA ALA A 940 -21.14 2.16 40.32
C ALA A 940 -20.26 2.92 41.34
N ARG A 941 -18.92 2.78 41.28
CA ARG A 941 -18.00 3.53 42.17
C ARG A 941 -17.84 5.00 41.76
N VAL A 942 -17.91 5.31 40.45
CA VAL A 942 -17.81 6.69 39.93
C VAL A 942 -18.99 7.55 40.37
N ALA A 943 -20.21 6.98 40.42
CA ALA A 943 -21.39 7.69 40.93
C ALA A 943 -21.34 7.94 42.46
N GLN A 944 -20.49 7.21 43.19
CA GLN A 944 -20.29 7.40 44.64
C GLN A 944 -19.14 8.36 44.97
N SER A 945 -18.14 8.54 44.11
CA SER A 945 -17.02 9.44 44.42
C SER A 945 -17.39 10.92 44.32
N ASP A 946 -18.27 11.30 43.39
CA ASP A 946 -18.69 12.71 43.22
C ASP A 946 -19.74 13.17 44.25
N SER A 947 -20.34 12.25 45.03
CA SER A 947 -21.29 12.58 46.10
C SER A 947 -20.66 12.75 47.48
N THR A 948 -19.33 12.58 47.62
CA THR A 948 -18.65 12.61 48.94
C THR A 948 -18.17 14.00 49.38
N SER A 949 -18.91 15.06 49.06
CA SER A 949 -18.66 16.40 49.62
C SER A 949 -19.69 16.88 50.65
N GLN A 950 -20.69 16.07 51.04
CA GLN A 950 -21.48 16.27 52.26
C GLN A 950 -22.38 15.06 52.53
N ASP A 951 -22.48 14.70 53.81
CA ASP A 951 -23.32 13.65 54.42
C ASP A 951 -22.74 12.23 54.50
N GLU A 952 -22.15 11.98 55.67
CA GLU A 952 -21.83 10.65 56.20
C GLU A 952 -23.10 9.81 56.38
N GLY A 953 -23.11 8.62 55.78
CA GLY A 953 -23.95 7.52 56.23
C GLY A 953 -24.54 6.68 55.13
N TYR A 954 -23.75 5.81 54.50
CA TYR A 954 -24.15 4.47 54.04
C TYR A 954 -22.90 3.70 53.60
N VAL A 955 -22.13 3.21 54.58
CA VAL A 955 -21.04 2.24 54.37
C VAL A 955 -21.65 0.84 54.44
N LEU A 956 -21.93 0.19 53.30
CA LEU A 956 -22.17 -1.26 53.30
C LEU A 956 -21.68 -1.96 52.02
N PHE A 957 -20.61 -2.76 52.23
CA PHE A 957 -20.20 -4.01 51.56
C PHE A 957 -19.94 -4.05 50.05
N PHE A 958 -18.67 -3.96 49.64
CA PHE A 958 -18.09 -4.76 48.53
C PHE A 958 -16.55 -4.84 48.65
N THR A 959 -16.07 -5.87 49.37
CA THR A 959 -14.77 -6.53 49.13
C THR A 959 -14.91 -7.59 48.05
#